data_AF-A0A3R9BM83-F1
#
_entry.id   AF-A0A3R9BM83-F1
#
_cell.length_a   1.000
_cell.length_b   1.000
_cell.length_c   1.000
_cell.angle_alpha   90.00
_cell.angle_beta   90.00
_cell.angle_gamma   90.00
#
_symmetry.space_group_name_H-M   'P 1'
#
loop_
_entity.id
_entity.type
_entity.pdbx_description
1 polymer ?
#
loop_
_entity_poly.entity_id
_entity_poly.type
_entity_poly.pdbx_seq_one_letter_code
_entity_poly.pdbx_strand_id
1 'polypeptide(L)'
;MQTPSDSPNTGRETASAGPVTVGSQHADARIAELEASVADLQRKLATAETRAQLSASKQSIIEQLSADLAAVHASASWRITAPLRAGVNVVRRAVHSIRSLSAHLRARGGLVTALRHIYAIWRKEGVQGIRRRANRILARNTFEDSPEVYARWIEQYDTIDEGKRVALRTAVAELAHRPLISIVVPTYNSDITLLNEMIESVRAQIYPHWELCIADDASTIDAVRTALADHASRDARIKVVLRDRNGHIAEASNSALACASGEYVALLDHDDVLPEHALYMVAKAINEHPSARLFYSDEDKLTPEGQRITPYFKSDWNPELFLTQNLFSHLGVYETALIREVGGFRKGFEGSQDHDLAMRCIEKAGHDAVHHIPHILYHWRIVPGSTAASGAEKPYALTAGIRAVEAHLQRIGVKATVSQAASDIGLIRVRYAMPTPAPLVSIVIPTRDGVELLRQCVESIFDRSTYPNFEIVIVDNGSVKPETLAYFDSLRMRPNVRVLRDDRPFNFSALNNVAVNQSHGEYVCLLNNDIEVITPGWLEEMVSLAAQPGNGAIGACLWYPNDTLQHGGVMLGVGGVAGHIHARLPRGAFGYFGRAVSTQNVSAVTAACLLIRRSIYDEVHGLDEELAVAFNDVDFCIRVRNAGYRNVWTPHAELYHHESATRGTDLSPEKAQRFRQEILFMEQRWGTALFNDPAYNPNLTLDASKHAFALADEPRIGQFD
;
A
#
# COMPACT_ATOMS: atom_id res chain seq x y z
N MET A 1 88.07 39.18 -15.06
CA MET A 1 89.50 39.38 -15.35
C MET A 1 90.16 38.02 -15.30
N GLN A 2 90.84 37.59 -16.38
CA GLN A 2 91.73 36.42 -16.50
C GLN A 2 91.31 35.01 -15.99
N THR A 3 91.06 34.13 -16.97
CA THR A 3 91.50 32.71 -17.04
C THR A 3 93.05 32.60 -17.14
N PRO A 4 93.74 31.42 -17.09
CA PRO A 4 93.33 30.02 -17.42
C PRO A 4 93.74 28.99 -16.31
N SER A 5 94.04 27.68 -16.47
CA SER A 5 94.29 26.77 -17.63
C SER A 5 94.18 25.26 -17.29
N ASP A 6 93.87 24.46 -18.33
CA ASP A 6 94.33 23.09 -18.65
C ASP A 6 93.85 21.80 -17.94
N SER A 7 93.91 20.73 -18.75
CA SER A 7 93.36 19.35 -18.66
C SER A 7 94.50 18.34 -18.30
N PRO A 8 94.46 16.97 -18.50
CA PRO A 8 93.44 16.09 -19.09
C PRO A 8 93.21 14.64 -18.52
N ASN A 9 91.99 14.12 -18.76
CA ASN A 9 91.62 12.80 -19.35
C ASN A 9 92.26 11.43 -18.91
N THR A 10 91.44 10.47 -18.44
CA THR A 10 91.13 9.12 -19.06
C THR A 10 90.66 8.06 -18.03
N GLY A 11 89.69 7.17 -18.38
CA GLY A 11 89.50 5.86 -17.69
C GLY A 11 88.09 5.27 -17.44
N ARG A 12 87.44 4.71 -18.48
CA ARG A 12 86.42 3.61 -18.56
C ARG A 12 85.51 3.16 -17.38
N GLU A 13 84.22 2.95 -17.74
CA GLU A 13 83.28 1.82 -17.46
C GLU A 13 83.16 1.25 -16.02
N THR A 14 81.97 1.17 -15.42
CA THR A 14 80.90 0.20 -15.77
C THR A 14 79.50 0.64 -15.23
N ALA A 15 78.43 -0.05 -15.65
CA ALA A 15 77.03 0.39 -15.49
C ALA A 15 76.41 0.20 -14.09
N SER A 16 75.44 1.06 -13.75
CA SER A 16 74.47 0.84 -12.67
C SER A 16 73.04 1.04 -13.18
N ALA A 17 72.13 0.13 -12.82
CA ALA A 17 70.72 0.18 -13.23
C ALA A 17 69.87 0.92 -12.17
N GLY A 18 69.09 1.91 -12.61
CA GLY A 18 68.07 2.60 -11.82
C GLY A 18 66.69 1.90 -11.87
N PRO A 19 65.76 2.26 -10.96
CA PRO A 19 64.59 1.44 -10.66
C PRO A 19 63.40 1.60 -11.64
N VAL A 20 62.75 0.46 -11.94
CA VAL A 20 61.58 0.35 -12.86
C VAL A 20 60.23 0.31 -12.10
N THR A 21 60.25 0.34 -10.77
CA THR A 21 59.19 -0.18 -9.90
C THR A 21 57.92 0.67 -9.72
N VAL A 22 57.82 1.89 -10.26
CA VAL A 22 56.62 2.74 -10.11
C VAL A 22 55.63 2.56 -11.29
N GLY A 23 56.12 2.15 -12.46
CA GLY A 23 55.29 1.99 -13.66
C GLY A 23 54.40 0.75 -13.65
N SER A 24 54.85 -0.37 -13.05
CA SER A 24 54.06 -1.62 -13.08
C SER A 24 52.83 -1.51 -12.19
N GLN A 25 52.94 -1.00 -10.96
CA GLN A 25 51.83 -1.00 -10.00
C GLN A 25 50.56 -0.30 -10.52
N HIS A 26 50.70 0.76 -11.31
CA HIS A 26 49.56 1.41 -11.96
C HIS A 26 49.00 0.64 -13.17
N ALA A 27 49.85 -0.06 -13.92
CA ALA A 27 49.41 -0.96 -14.99
C ALA A 27 48.69 -2.19 -14.42
N ASP A 28 49.26 -2.82 -13.39
CA ASP A 28 48.76 -4.00 -12.71
C ASP A 28 47.38 -3.72 -12.07
N ALA A 29 47.21 -2.56 -11.43
CA ALA A 29 45.91 -2.12 -10.89
C ALA A 29 44.86 -1.90 -12.00
N ARG A 30 45.25 -1.31 -13.14
CA ARG A 30 44.34 -1.06 -14.27
C ARG A 30 43.98 -2.35 -15.02
N ILE A 31 44.88 -3.33 -15.05
CA ILE A 31 44.61 -4.68 -15.58
C ILE A 31 43.57 -5.37 -14.68
N ALA A 32 43.76 -5.39 -13.36
CA ALA A 32 42.81 -5.99 -12.43
C ALA A 32 41.40 -5.36 -12.51
N GLU A 33 41.32 -4.03 -12.67
CA GLU A 33 40.06 -3.31 -12.86
C GLU A 33 39.35 -3.69 -14.18
N LEU A 34 40.10 -3.86 -15.27
CA LEU A 34 39.58 -4.31 -16.55
C LEU A 34 39.15 -5.78 -16.53
N GLU A 35 39.92 -6.66 -15.87
CA GLU A 35 39.58 -8.08 -15.69
C GLU A 35 38.29 -8.25 -14.88
N ALA A 36 38.13 -7.48 -13.79
CA ALA A 36 36.89 -7.45 -13.01
C ALA A 36 35.68 -6.99 -13.84
N SER A 37 35.86 -5.95 -14.67
CA SER A 37 34.81 -5.42 -15.55
C SER A 37 34.42 -6.40 -16.66
N VAL A 38 35.39 -7.12 -17.24
CA VAL A 38 35.12 -8.20 -18.21
C VAL A 38 34.38 -9.36 -17.54
N ALA A 39 34.76 -9.77 -16.33
CA ALA A 39 34.08 -10.83 -15.59
C ALA A 39 32.64 -10.46 -15.16
N ASP A 40 32.35 -9.19 -14.91
CA ASP A 40 30.98 -8.68 -14.70
C ASP A 40 30.17 -8.68 -16.01
N LEU A 41 30.72 -8.16 -17.10
CA LEU A 41 30.06 -8.16 -18.42
C LEU A 41 29.78 -9.57 -18.94
N GLN A 42 30.71 -10.52 -18.74
CA GLN A 42 30.50 -11.93 -19.08
C GLN A 42 29.39 -12.58 -18.25
N ARG A 43 29.29 -12.26 -16.95
CA ARG A 43 28.17 -12.71 -16.11
C ARG A 43 26.85 -12.12 -16.60
N LYS A 44 26.80 -10.82 -16.88
CA LYS A 44 25.59 -10.14 -17.41
C LYS A 44 25.16 -10.69 -18.77
N LEU A 45 26.10 -10.97 -19.67
CA LEU A 45 25.82 -11.61 -20.96
C LEU A 45 25.28 -13.03 -20.77
N ALA A 46 25.94 -13.87 -19.95
CA ALA A 46 25.48 -15.23 -19.67
C ALA A 46 24.09 -15.24 -19.01
N THR A 47 23.79 -14.31 -18.10
CA THR A 47 22.45 -14.14 -17.51
C THR A 47 21.43 -13.72 -18.57
N ALA A 48 21.77 -12.80 -19.48
CA ALA A 48 20.89 -12.36 -20.57
C ALA A 48 20.61 -13.48 -21.58
N GLU A 49 21.63 -14.22 -22.00
CA GLU A 49 21.52 -15.40 -22.88
C GLU A 49 20.69 -16.51 -22.22
N THR A 50 20.92 -16.78 -20.93
CA THR A 50 20.11 -17.73 -20.16
C THR A 50 18.65 -17.28 -20.08
N ARG A 51 18.38 -15.98 -19.86
CA ARG A 51 17.03 -15.40 -19.82
C ARG A 51 16.35 -15.44 -21.19
N ALA A 52 17.10 -15.25 -22.28
CA ALA A 52 16.61 -15.37 -23.66
C ALA A 52 16.30 -16.83 -24.05
N GLN A 53 17.19 -17.78 -23.73
CA GLN A 53 16.95 -19.22 -23.91
C GLN A 53 15.78 -19.72 -23.06
N LEU A 54 15.67 -19.26 -21.82
CA LEU A 54 14.53 -19.59 -20.94
C LEU A 54 13.22 -19.00 -21.48
N SER A 55 13.25 -17.80 -22.08
CA SER A 55 12.09 -17.19 -22.74
C SER A 55 11.66 -17.98 -23.99
N ALA A 56 12.60 -18.34 -24.86
CA ALA A 56 12.33 -19.16 -26.05
C ALA A 56 11.84 -20.57 -25.69
N SER A 57 12.42 -21.19 -24.66
CA SER A 57 11.99 -22.48 -24.12
C SER A 57 10.57 -22.41 -23.53
N LYS A 58 10.28 -21.38 -22.72
CA LYS A 58 8.92 -21.12 -22.20
C LYS A 58 7.91 -20.89 -23.32
N GLN A 59 8.26 -20.13 -24.36
CA GLN A 59 7.39 -19.88 -25.51
C GLN A 59 7.07 -21.18 -26.27
N SER A 60 8.08 -22.01 -26.55
CA SER A 60 7.90 -23.33 -27.17
C SER A 60 7.04 -24.27 -26.32
N ILE A 61 7.23 -24.27 -24.99
CA ILE A 61 6.40 -25.05 -24.05
C ILE A 61 4.95 -24.54 -24.04
N ILE A 62 4.72 -23.22 -24.09
CA ILE A 62 3.38 -22.62 -24.16
C ILE A 62 2.67 -22.99 -25.46
N GLU A 63 3.38 -22.98 -26.59
CA GLU A 63 2.84 -23.37 -27.89
C GLU A 63 2.51 -24.88 -27.94
N GLN A 64 3.40 -25.73 -27.43
CA GLN A 64 3.19 -27.17 -27.29
C GLN A 64 1.98 -27.47 -26.40
N LEU A 65 1.91 -26.87 -25.20
CA LEU A 65 0.78 -27.05 -24.28
C LEU A 65 -0.53 -26.50 -24.85
N SER A 66 -0.50 -25.43 -25.65
CA SER A 66 -1.68 -24.88 -26.30
C SER A 66 -2.20 -25.81 -27.42
N ALA A 67 -1.29 -26.42 -28.18
CA ALA A 67 -1.63 -27.43 -29.18
C ALA A 67 -2.21 -28.71 -28.52
N ASP A 68 -1.60 -29.18 -27.44
CA ASP A 68 -2.09 -30.32 -26.67
C ASP A 68 -3.46 -30.02 -26.04
N LEU A 69 -3.67 -28.82 -25.48
CA LEU A 69 -4.95 -28.37 -24.95
C LEU A 69 -6.03 -28.34 -26.04
N ALA A 70 -5.69 -27.84 -27.24
CA ALA A 70 -6.61 -27.81 -28.38
C ALA A 70 -6.96 -29.24 -28.88
N ALA A 71 -5.99 -30.14 -28.97
CA ALA A 71 -6.20 -31.54 -29.33
C ALA A 71 -7.07 -32.27 -28.30
N VAL A 72 -6.82 -32.05 -27.00
CA VAL A 72 -7.64 -32.55 -25.90
C VAL A 72 -9.06 -31.99 -25.99
N HIS A 73 -9.23 -30.68 -26.23
CA HIS A 73 -10.54 -30.05 -26.39
C HIS A 73 -11.34 -30.55 -27.60
N ALA A 74 -10.66 -30.88 -28.71
CA ALA A 74 -11.26 -31.46 -29.90
C ALA A 74 -11.65 -32.95 -29.75
N SER A 75 -11.03 -33.67 -28.81
CA SER A 75 -11.24 -35.11 -28.64
C SER A 75 -12.68 -35.48 -28.24
N ALA A 76 -13.18 -36.59 -28.80
CA ALA A 76 -14.54 -37.08 -28.52
C ALA A 76 -14.74 -37.43 -27.03
N SER A 77 -13.72 -37.97 -26.37
CA SER A 77 -13.74 -38.29 -24.93
C SER A 77 -13.89 -37.04 -24.06
N TRP A 78 -13.28 -35.92 -24.44
CA TRP A 78 -13.43 -34.65 -23.72
C TRP A 78 -14.85 -34.10 -23.85
N ARG A 79 -15.43 -34.12 -25.05
CA ARG A 79 -16.81 -33.65 -25.29
C ARG A 79 -17.86 -34.52 -24.57
N ILE A 80 -17.68 -35.84 -24.55
CA ILE A 80 -18.59 -36.79 -23.88
C ILE A 80 -18.51 -36.69 -22.35
N THR A 81 -17.33 -36.43 -21.78
CA THR A 81 -17.15 -36.33 -20.31
C THR A 81 -17.40 -34.94 -19.73
N ALA A 82 -17.75 -33.92 -20.54
CA ALA A 82 -17.97 -32.56 -20.08
C ALA A 82 -19.00 -32.42 -18.93
N PRO A 83 -20.16 -33.14 -18.92
CA PRO A 83 -21.11 -33.05 -17.81
C PRO A 83 -20.57 -33.63 -16.50
N LEU A 84 -19.83 -34.75 -16.58
CA LEU A 84 -19.19 -35.39 -15.42
C LEU A 84 -18.10 -34.50 -14.82
N ARG A 85 -17.35 -33.76 -15.64
CA ARG A 85 -16.25 -32.89 -15.19
C ARG A 85 -16.73 -31.56 -14.60
N ALA A 86 -17.90 -31.06 -15.01
CA ALA A 86 -18.59 -30.00 -14.27
C ALA A 86 -18.90 -30.45 -12.82
N GLY A 87 -19.37 -31.70 -12.66
CA GLY A 87 -19.56 -32.32 -11.34
C GLY A 87 -18.28 -32.44 -10.52
N VAL A 88 -17.18 -32.93 -11.09
CA VAL A 88 -15.90 -33.12 -10.35
C VAL A 88 -15.30 -31.79 -9.86
N ASN A 89 -15.41 -30.69 -10.63
CA ASN A 89 -14.95 -29.38 -10.18
C ASN A 89 -15.84 -28.78 -9.09
N VAL A 90 -17.15 -29.03 -9.13
CA VAL A 90 -18.06 -28.69 -8.02
C VAL A 90 -17.73 -29.52 -6.78
N VAL A 91 -17.43 -30.82 -6.92
CA VAL A 91 -17.04 -31.69 -5.80
C VAL A 91 -15.68 -31.33 -5.21
N ARG A 92 -14.65 -31.00 -6.01
CA ARG A 92 -13.36 -30.51 -5.48
C ARG A 92 -13.51 -29.19 -4.73
N ARG A 93 -14.28 -28.24 -5.27
CA ARG A 93 -14.62 -26.99 -4.57
C ARG A 93 -15.44 -27.26 -3.31
N ALA A 94 -16.38 -28.19 -3.34
CA ALA A 94 -17.15 -28.58 -2.15
C ALA A 94 -16.27 -29.23 -1.08
N VAL A 95 -15.38 -30.17 -1.41
CA VAL A 95 -14.51 -30.85 -0.44
C VAL A 95 -13.50 -29.89 0.20
N HIS A 96 -12.93 -28.96 -0.58
CA HIS A 96 -12.03 -27.93 -0.04
C HIS A 96 -12.80 -26.91 0.81
N SER A 97 -13.97 -26.45 0.35
CA SER A 97 -14.88 -25.61 1.15
C SER A 97 -15.39 -26.30 2.41
N ILE A 98 -15.63 -27.61 2.41
CA ILE A 98 -16.10 -28.35 3.61
C ILE A 98 -14.98 -28.49 4.63
N ARG A 99 -13.72 -28.67 4.20
CA ARG A 99 -12.56 -28.64 5.10
C ARG A 99 -12.33 -27.25 5.70
N SER A 100 -12.35 -26.18 4.90
CA SER A 100 -12.23 -24.82 5.44
C SER A 100 -13.43 -24.44 6.32
N LEU A 101 -14.66 -24.83 5.95
CA LEU A 101 -15.89 -24.56 6.71
C LEU A 101 -15.90 -25.32 8.04
N SER A 102 -15.45 -26.57 8.10
CA SER A 102 -15.37 -27.33 9.35
C SER A 102 -14.28 -26.79 10.30
N ALA A 103 -13.17 -26.27 9.79
CA ALA A 103 -12.20 -25.51 10.58
C ALA A 103 -12.80 -24.18 11.10
N HIS A 104 -13.42 -23.39 10.22
CA HIS A 104 -14.08 -22.12 10.57
C HIS A 104 -15.24 -22.28 11.55
N LEU A 105 -16.02 -23.36 11.44
CA LEU A 105 -17.12 -23.67 12.37
C LEU A 105 -16.60 -24.08 13.75
N ARG A 106 -15.42 -24.70 13.85
CA ARG A 106 -14.77 -24.99 15.15
C ARG A 106 -14.18 -23.71 15.75
N ALA A 107 -13.52 -22.88 14.95
CA ALA A 107 -12.94 -21.60 15.39
C ALA A 107 -13.98 -20.54 15.81
N ARG A 108 -15.27 -20.71 15.47
CA ARG A 108 -16.35 -19.73 15.75
C ARG A 108 -17.50 -20.30 16.59
N GLY A 109 -17.20 -21.21 17.52
CA GLY A 109 -18.20 -21.67 18.51
C GLY A 109 -19.34 -22.51 17.94
N GLY A 110 -19.09 -23.26 16.85
CA GLY A 110 -19.97 -24.32 16.37
C GLY A 110 -21.09 -23.91 15.41
N LEU A 111 -21.75 -24.95 14.89
CA LEU A 111 -22.76 -24.86 13.82
C LEU A 111 -24.01 -24.05 14.22
N VAL A 112 -24.38 -24.08 15.51
CA VAL A 112 -25.50 -23.32 16.07
C VAL A 112 -25.23 -21.80 16.04
N THR A 113 -24.00 -21.39 16.35
CA THR A 113 -23.58 -19.98 16.38
C THR A 113 -23.49 -19.42 14.96
N ALA A 114 -23.02 -20.21 14.00
CA ALA A 114 -23.04 -19.86 12.58
C ALA A 114 -24.46 -19.71 12.03
N LEU A 115 -25.39 -20.62 12.37
CA LEU A 115 -26.80 -20.51 11.95
C LEU A 115 -27.51 -19.29 12.57
N ARG A 116 -27.26 -18.97 13.85
CA ARG A 116 -27.75 -17.71 14.45
C ARG A 116 -27.23 -16.47 13.73
N HIS A 117 -25.94 -16.46 13.36
CA HIS A 117 -25.37 -15.37 12.57
C HIS A 117 -26.04 -15.26 11.19
N ILE A 118 -26.17 -16.36 10.44
CA ILE A 118 -26.83 -16.36 9.12
C ILE A 118 -28.28 -15.87 9.22
N TYR A 119 -29.01 -16.27 10.27
CA TYR A 119 -30.37 -15.78 10.53
C TYR A 119 -30.42 -14.28 10.88
N ALA A 120 -29.50 -13.79 11.73
CA ALA A 120 -29.41 -12.36 12.06
C ALA A 120 -29.07 -11.50 10.83
N ILE A 121 -28.18 -12.00 9.97
CA ILE A 121 -27.81 -11.39 8.68
C ILE A 121 -29.02 -11.34 7.76
N TRP A 122 -29.72 -12.47 7.57
CA TRP A 122 -30.93 -12.53 6.75
C TRP A 122 -32.01 -11.55 7.24
N ARG A 123 -32.19 -11.44 8.57
CA ARG A 123 -33.15 -10.53 9.19
C ARG A 123 -32.78 -9.05 9.02
N LYS A 124 -31.49 -8.70 8.91
CA LYS A 124 -31.01 -7.31 8.79
C LYS A 124 -30.78 -6.84 7.35
N GLU A 125 -30.31 -7.74 6.47
CA GLU A 125 -29.79 -7.43 5.13
C GLU A 125 -30.40 -8.32 4.02
N GLY A 126 -31.33 -9.21 4.37
CA GLY A 126 -31.96 -10.13 3.43
C GLY A 126 -31.01 -11.14 2.77
N VAL A 127 -31.48 -11.72 1.67
CA VAL A 127 -30.70 -12.70 0.89
C VAL A 127 -29.50 -12.04 0.19
N GLN A 128 -29.58 -10.75 -0.14
CA GLN A 128 -28.46 -10.00 -0.71
C GLN A 128 -27.29 -9.85 0.28
N GLY A 129 -27.56 -9.62 1.57
CA GLY A 129 -26.52 -9.60 2.61
C GLY A 129 -25.79 -10.93 2.75
N ILE A 130 -26.52 -12.05 2.73
CA ILE A 130 -25.92 -13.40 2.72
C ILE A 130 -25.03 -13.58 1.48
N ARG A 131 -25.53 -13.23 0.28
CA ARG A 131 -24.77 -13.38 -0.98
C ARG A 131 -23.51 -12.53 -0.99
N ARG A 132 -23.56 -11.30 -0.48
CA ARG A 132 -22.40 -10.40 -0.31
C ARG A 132 -21.35 -11.01 0.61
N ARG A 133 -21.76 -11.55 1.76
CA ARG A 133 -20.86 -12.19 2.74
C ARG A 133 -20.31 -13.54 2.25
N ALA A 134 -21.04 -14.28 1.41
CA ALA A 134 -20.55 -15.49 0.74
C ALA A 134 -19.49 -15.16 -0.32
N ASN A 135 -19.76 -14.17 -1.19
CA ASN A 135 -18.77 -13.65 -2.14
C ASN A 135 -17.50 -13.16 -1.42
N ARG A 136 -17.63 -12.52 -0.25
CA ARG A 136 -16.49 -12.09 0.59
C ARG A 136 -15.60 -13.25 1.05
N ILE A 137 -16.18 -14.39 1.46
CA ILE A 137 -15.38 -15.55 1.88
C ILE A 137 -14.59 -16.11 0.68
N LEU A 138 -15.18 -16.11 -0.51
CA LEU A 138 -14.50 -16.52 -1.74
C LEU A 138 -13.42 -15.51 -2.17
N ALA A 139 -13.66 -14.21 -1.97
CA ALA A 139 -12.74 -13.13 -2.34
C ALA A 139 -11.59 -12.89 -1.33
N ARG A 140 -11.66 -13.42 -0.11
CA ARG A 140 -10.53 -13.41 0.84
C ARG A 140 -9.33 -14.20 0.30
N ASN A 141 -9.61 -15.35 -0.32
CA ASN A 141 -8.60 -16.23 -0.91
C ASN A 141 -7.99 -15.68 -2.23
N THR A 142 -8.15 -14.39 -2.53
CA THR A 142 -7.70 -13.78 -3.81
C THR A 142 -6.49 -12.85 -3.64
N PHE A 143 -6.12 -12.50 -2.40
CA PHE A 143 -4.97 -11.64 -2.08
C PHE A 143 -4.06 -12.21 -0.98
N GLU A 144 -4.48 -13.29 -0.31
CA GLU A 144 -3.65 -13.99 0.67
C GLU A 144 -2.93 -15.16 -0.02
N ASP A 145 -1.60 -15.09 -0.07
CA ASP A 145 -0.75 -16.24 -0.41
C ASP A 145 -1.00 -17.41 0.57
N SER A 146 -0.77 -18.64 0.11
CA SER A 146 -0.98 -19.80 0.99
C SER A 146 0.04 -19.83 2.13
N PRO A 147 -0.30 -20.41 3.30
CA PRO A 147 0.65 -20.51 4.43
C PRO A 147 1.97 -21.18 4.06
N GLU A 148 1.98 -22.10 3.09
CA GLU A 148 3.18 -22.75 2.57
C GLU A 148 4.02 -21.85 1.65
N VAL A 149 3.42 -20.88 0.95
CA VAL A 149 4.16 -19.87 0.20
C VAL A 149 4.84 -18.90 1.17
N TYR A 150 4.10 -18.42 2.18
CA TYR A 150 4.63 -17.51 3.18
C TYR A 150 5.72 -18.17 4.06
N ALA A 151 5.55 -19.44 4.43
CA ALA A 151 6.59 -20.17 5.17
C ALA A 151 7.92 -20.26 4.40
N ARG A 152 7.90 -20.49 3.08
CA ARG A 152 9.12 -20.45 2.24
C ARG A 152 9.71 -19.04 2.14
N TRP A 153 8.86 -18.02 2.04
CA TRP A 153 9.31 -16.63 2.04
C TRP A 153 10.03 -16.28 3.36
N ILE A 154 9.49 -16.71 4.51
CA ILE A 154 10.16 -16.57 5.81
C ILE A 154 11.50 -17.31 5.86
N GLU A 155 11.52 -18.57 5.43
CA GLU A 155 12.74 -19.40 5.39
C GLU A 155 13.87 -18.72 4.60
N GLN A 156 13.53 -18.10 3.47
CA GLN A 156 14.50 -17.47 2.58
C GLN A 156 14.88 -16.03 3.02
N TYR A 157 13.93 -15.25 3.53
CA TYR A 157 14.05 -13.79 3.63
C TYR A 157 13.86 -13.18 5.02
N ASP A 158 13.30 -13.91 5.98
CA ASP A 158 13.00 -13.40 7.32
C ASP A 158 13.48 -14.34 8.45
N THR A 159 14.35 -15.28 8.10
CA THR A 159 15.01 -16.20 9.04
C THR A 159 16.41 -15.71 9.37
N ILE A 160 16.75 -15.70 10.67
CA ILE A 160 18.07 -15.29 11.20
C ILE A 160 18.84 -16.54 11.66
N ASP A 161 19.75 -16.98 10.81
CA ASP A 161 20.82 -17.92 11.18
C ASP A 161 21.89 -17.24 12.06
N GLU A 162 22.85 -18.00 12.59
CA GLU A 162 23.90 -17.45 13.45
C GLU A 162 24.85 -16.49 12.71
N GLY A 163 25.03 -16.63 11.39
CA GLY A 163 25.81 -15.70 10.58
C GLY A 163 25.15 -14.32 10.53
N LYS A 164 23.85 -14.28 10.20
CA LYS A 164 23.02 -13.07 10.27
C LYS A 164 23.00 -12.49 11.70
N ARG A 165 22.88 -13.33 12.74
CA ARG A 165 22.90 -12.89 14.16
C ARG A 165 24.23 -12.24 14.55
N VAL A 166 25.36 -12.75 14.07
CA VAL A 166 26.69 -12.14 14.27
C VAL A 166 26.80 -10.83 13.50
N ALA A 167 26.35 -10.77 12.23
CA ALA A 167 26.35 -9.54 11.44
C ALA A 167 25.52 -8.43 12.12
N LEU A 168 24.30 -8.75 12.56
CA LEU A 168 23.42 -7.83 13.31
C LEU A 168 24.07 -7.33 14.60
N ARG A 169 24.72 -8.20 15.39
CA ARG A 169 25.48 -7.78 16.58
C ARG A 169 26.63 -6.81 16.26
N THR A 170 27.30 -7.00 15.11
CA THR A 170 28.34 -6.08 14.63
C THR A 170 27.73 -4.74 14.22
N ALA A 171 26.64 -4.74 13.45
CA ALA A 171 25.96 -3.51 13.04
C ALA A 171 25.42 -2.71 14.25
N VAL A 172 24.89 -3.37 15.29
CA VAL A 172 24.55 -2.75 16.58
C VAL A 172 25.75 -2.03 17.22
N ALA A 173 26.95 -2.59 17.08
CA ALA A 173 28.19 -1.99 17.57
C ALA A 173 28.74 -0.87 16.66
N GLU A 174 28.22 -0.71 15.46
CA GLU A 174 28.58 0.33 14.48
C GLU A 174 27.56 1.49 14.45
N LEU A 175 26.33 1.29 14.97
CA LEU A 175 25.35 2.36 15.16
C LEU A 175 25.96 3.55 15.93
N ALA A 176 25.92 4.72 15.30
CA ALA A 176 26.43 5.98 15.81
C ALA A 176 25.60 6.50 17.00
N HIS A 177 24.29 6.32 16.93
CA HIS A 177 23.34 6.60 18.01
C HIS A 177 22.65 5.31 18.44
N ARG A 178 22.59 5.07 19.76
CA ARG A 178 22.01 3.85 20.35
C ARG A 178 20.94 4.24 21.37
N PRO A 179 19.73 4.59 20.89
CA PRO A 179 18.65 5.04 21.77
C PRO A 179 18.24 3.92 22.72
N LEU A 180 17.99 4.26 23.99
CA LEU A 180 17.31 3.35 24.90
C LEU A 180 15.83 3.27 24.49
N ILE A 181 15.34 2.07 24.18
CA ILE A 181 13.93 1.85 23.81
C ILE A 181 13.18 1.27 25.02
N SER A 182 12.13 1.96 25.48
CA SER A 182 11.23 1.47 26.54
C SER A 182 10.03 0.76 25.94
N ILE A 183 9.91 -0.55 26.14
CA ILE A 183 8.74 -1.32 25.71
C ILE A 183 7.65 -1.18 26.78
N VAL A 184 6.50 -0.62 26.42
CA VAL A 184 5.36 -0.37 27.32
C VAL A 184 4.33 -1.49 27.15
N VAL A 185 4.08 -2.25 28.23
CA VAL A 185 3.16 -3.40 28.24
C VAL A 185 2.12 -3.28 29.35
N PRO A 186 0.83 -3.06 29.04
CA PRO A 186 -0.27 -3.24 29.97
C PRO A 186 -0.63 -4.74 30.08
N THR A 187 -0.85 -5.25 31.30
CA THR A 187 -1.28 -6.65 31.53
C THR A 187 -2.41 -6.74 32.56
N TYR A 188 -3.36 -7.65 32.33
CA TYR A 188 -4.43 -7.96 33.29
C TYR A 188 -4.92 -9.39 33.09
N ASN A 189 -4.73 -10.25 34.10
CA ASN A 189 -5.16 -11.65 34.09
C ASN A 189 -4.69 -12.42 32.84
N SER A 190 -3.52 -12.06 32.30
CA SER A 190 -2.94 -12.66 31.10
C SER A 190 -2.64 -14.14 31.29
N ASP A 191 -2.70 -14.91 30.20
CA ASP A 191 -2.20 -16.28 30.22
C ASP A 191 -0.68 -16.27 30.51
N ILE A 192 -0.26 -17.06 31.49
CA ILE A 192 1.10 -17.07 32.00
C ILE A 192 2.09 -17.58 30.94
N THR A 193 1.68 -18.49 30.07
CA THR A 193 2.49 -19.02 28.97
C THR A 193 2.77 -17.92 27.96
N LEU A 194 1.70 -17.24 27.51
CA LEU A 194 1.79 -16.17 26.52
C LEU A 194 2.56 -14.95 27.05
N LEU A 195 2.36 -14.61 28.33
CA LEU A 195 3.09 -13.54 29.02
C LEU A 195 4.58 -13.86 29.16
N ASN A 196 4.93 -15.09 29.53
CA ASN A 196 6.32 -15.53 29.62
C ASN A 196 7.01 -15.49 28.25
N GLU A 197 6.36 -16.03 27.22
CA GLU A 197 6.89 -16.00 25.84
C GLU A 197 7.05 -14.56 25.31
N MET A 198 6.13 -13.65 25.63
CA MET A 198 6.25 -12.22 25.32
C MET A 198 7.50 -11.62 25.98
N ILE A 199 7.68 -11.84 27.29
CA ILE A 199 8.86 -11.36 28.04
C ILE A 199 10.16 -11.94 27.45
N GLU A 200 10.21 -13.25 27.19
CA GLU A 200 11.40 -13.87 26.59
C GLU A 200 11.69 -13.35 25.17
N SER A 201 10.68 -12.97 24.38
CA SER A 201 10.88 -12.35 23.06
C SER A 201 11.56 -10.97 23.13
N VAL A 202 11.30 -10.21 24.19
CA VAL A 202 12.03 -8.96 24.48
C VAL A 202 13.42 -9.26 25.04
N ARG A 203 13.58 -10.29 25.88
CA ARG A 203 14.88 -10.72 26.40
C ARG A 203 15.83 -11.24 25.31
N ALA A 204 15.29 -11.83 24.25
CA ALA A 204 16.02 -12.36 23.10
C ALA A 204 16.49 -11.30 22.08
N GLN A 205 16.12 -10.03 22.24
CA GLN A 205 16.47 -8.98 21.28
C GLN A 205 17.99 -8.81 21.12
N ILE A 206 18.45 -8.81 19.86
CA ILE A 206 19.86 -8.64 19.49
C ILE A 206 20.37 -7.25 19.88
N TYR A 207 19.52 -6.23 19.74
CA TYR A 207 19.79 -4.89 20.23
C TYR A 207 19.68 -4.86 21.76
N PRO A 208 20.73 -4.49 22.52
CA PRO A 208 20.75 -4.66 23.98
C PRO A 208 20.18 -3.48 24.77
N HIS A 209 20.04 -2.30 24.13
CA HIS A 209 19.66 -1.05 24.79
C HIS A 209 18.14 -0.89 24.88
N TRP A 210 17.53 -1.74 25.70
CA TRP A 210 16.09 -1.71 25.98
C TRP A 210 15.77 -1.81 27.47
N GLU A 211 14.55 -1.45 27.81
CA GLU A 211 13.92 -1.72 29.11
C GLU A 211 12.45 -2.10 28.90
N LEU A 212 11.96 -3.06 29.69
CA LEU A 212 10.61 -3.60 29.57
C LEU A 212 9.77 -3.08 30.73
N CYS A 213 8.86 -2.16 30.45
CA CYS A 213 8.02 -1.47 31.41
C CYS A 213 6.62 -2.10 31.42
N ILE A 214 6.37 -2.96 32.41
CA ILE A 214 5.12 -3.72 32.54
C ILE A 214 4.25 -3.10 33.63
N ALA A 215 2.98 -2.85 33.34
CA ALA A 215 1.98 -2.44 34.32
C ALA A 215 0.90 -3.51 34.48
N ASP A 216 0.90 -4.17 35.64
CA ASP A 216 -0.17 -5.07 36.06
C ASP A 216 -1.38 -4.25 36.53
N ASP A 217 -2.48 -4.28 35.77
CA ASP A 217 -3.71 -3.54 36.03
C ASP A 217 -4.61 -4.23 37.05
N ALA A 218 -4.00 -4.53 38.20
CA ALA A 218 -4.57 -5.25 39.33
C ALA A 218 -5.05 -6.68 38.99
N SER A 219 -4.18 -7.53 38.41
CA SER A 219 -4.53 -8.93 38.17
C SER A 219 -5.00 -9.64 39.45
N THR A 220 -6.04 -10.44 39.30
CA THR A 220 -6.61 -11.31 40.35
C THR A 220 -5.99 -12.71 40.34
N ILE A 221 -5.07 -12.99 39.40
CA ILE A 221 -4.33 -14.25 39.29
C ILE A 221 -2.94 -14.07 39.92
N ASP A 222 -2.73 -14.61 41.13
CA ASP A 222 -1.45 -14.50 41.86
C ASP A 222 -0.23 -15.02 41.09
N ALA A 223 -0.45 -16.00 40.22
CA ALA A 223 0.60 -16.57 39.38
C ALA A 223 1.11 -15.59 38.30
N VAL A 224 0.30 -14.63 37.84
CA VAL A 224 0.75 -13.53 36.96
C VAL A 224 1.71 -12.63 37.73
N ARG A 225 1.33 -12.19 38.93
CA ARG A 225 2.17 -11.34 39.80
C ARG A 225 3.48 -12.04 40.19
N THR A 226 3.40 -13.35 40.47
CA THR A 226 4.57 -14.19 40.74
C THR A 226 5.52 -14.25 39.55
N ALA A 227 5.01 -14.50 38.34
CA ALA A 227 5.82 -14.55 37.12
C ALA A 227 6.50 -13.20 36.82
N LEU A 228 5.76 -12.09 36.95
CA LEU A 228 6.31 -10.75 36.76
C LEU A 228 7.44 -10.43 37.76
N ALA A 229 7.27 -10.78 39.04
CA ALA A 229 8.29 -10.58 40.06
C ALA A 229 9.55 -11.45 39.82
N ASP A 230 9.36 -12.70 39.39
CA ASP A 230 10.43 -13.63 39.05
C ASP A 230 11.27 -13.11 37.86
N HIS A 231 10.64 -12.67 36.77
CA HIS A 231 11.33 -12.04 35.63
C HIS A 231 12.09 -10.76 36.04
N ALA A 232 11.45 -9.85 36.77
CA ALA A 232 12.07 -8.62 37.25
C ALA A 232 13.28 -8.88 38.17
N SER A 233 13.31 -10.00 38.88
CA SER A 233 14.45 -10.41 39.72
C SER A 233 15.66 -10.92 38.92
N ARG A 234 15.44 -11.38 37.68
CA ARG A 234 16.46 -12.00 36.81
C ARG A 234 17.11 -11.02 35.83
N ASP A 235 16.38 -9.98 35.42
CA ASP A 235 16.88 -8.97 34.48
C ASP A 235 16.44 -7.57 34.93
N ALA A 236 17.40 -6.77 35.37
CA ALA A 236 17.17 -5.43 35.92
C ALA A 236 16.60 -4.42 34.89
N ARG A 237 16.56 -4.79 33.60
CA ARG A 237 15.88 -4.02 32.55
C ARG A 237 14.35 -4.19 32.59
N ILE A 238 13.83 -5.19 33.29
CA ILE A 238 12.40 -5.46 33.44
C ILE A 238 11.86 -4.72 34.67
N LYS A 239 11.06 -3.69 34.44
CA LYS A 239 10.42 -2.85 35.45
C LYS A 239 8.94 -3.22 35.55
N VAL A 240 8.50 -3.62 36.74
CA VAL A 240 7.09 -3.99 36.99
C VAL A 240 6.43 -2.99 37.91
N VAL A 241 5.27 -2.47 37.51
CA VAL A 241 4.38 -1.65 38.32
C VAL A 241 3.12 -2.45 38.61
N LEU A 242 2.83 -2.70 39.89
CA LEU A 242 1.58 -3.32 40.32
C LEU A 242 0.58 -2.22 40.66
N ARG A 243 -0.60 -2.23 40.04
CA ARG A 243 -1.68 -1.27 40.32
C ARG A 243 -2.65 -1.85 41.35
N ASP A 244 -3.16 -0.98 42.24
CA ASP A 244 -4.12 -1.35 43.29
C ASP A 244 -5.54 -1.55 42.76
N ARG A 245 -5.84 -1.03 41.57
CA ARG A 245 -7.16 -1.07 40.93
C ARG A 245 -7.04 -1.18 39.42
N ASN A 246 -7.94 -1.97 38.83
CA ASN A 246 -8.11 -2.05 37.39
C ASN A 246 -8.58 -0.68 36.85
N GLY A 247 -7.84 -0.10 35.91
CA GLY A 247 -8.16 1.14 35.22
C GLY A 247 -8.27 0.98 33.71
N HIS A 248 -8.26 -0.27 33.22
CA HIS A 248 -8.18 -0.66 31.82
C HIS A 248 -6.90 -0.19 31.11
N ILE A 249 -6.78 -0.59 29.84
CA ILE A 249 -5.57 -0.48 29.03
C ILE A 249 -4.96 0.93 29.00
N ALA A 250 -5.76 2.00 28.96
CA ALA A 250 -5.22 3.37 28.92
C ALA A 250 -4.48 3.77 30.21
N GLU A 251 -5.06 3.48 31.38
CA GLU A 251 -4.43 3.79 32.67
C GLU A 251 -3.27 2.84 32.98
N ALA A 252 -3.37 1.58 32.57
CA ALA A 252 -2.28 0.61 32.66
C ALA A 252 -1.07 1.04 31.82
N SER A 253 -1.28 1.37 30.53
CA SER A 253 -0.22 1.86 29.66
C SER A 253 0.40 3.16 30.17
N ASN A 254 -0.38 4.06 30.79
CA ASN A 254 0.16 5.24 31.46
C ASN A 254 1.04 4.91 32.68
N SER A 255 0.70 3.89 33.47
CA SER A 255 1.55 3.42 34.57
C SER A 255 2.87 2.83 34.10
N ALA A 256 2.87 2.08 32.99
CA ALA A 256 4.08 1.57 32.36
C ALA A 256 4.91 2.70 31.70
N LEU A 257 4.27 3.64 31.02
CA LEU A 257 4.91 4.86 30.48
C LEU A 257 5.55 5.73 31.58
N ALA A 258 5.01 5.72 32.80
CA ALA A 258 5.56 6.49 33.92
C ALA A 258 6.90 5.94 34.43
N CYS A 259 7.20 4.64 34.25
CA CYS A 259 8.51 4.06 34.59
C CYS A 259 9.48 3.98 33.40
N ALA A 260 9.04 4.35 32.20
CA ALA A 260 9.87 4.45 31.00
C ALA A 260 10.92 5.59 31.13
N SER A 261 12.19 5.25 30.87
CA SER A 261 13.32 6.19 30.80
C SER A 261 14.04 6.20 29.45
N GLY A 262 13.58 5.41 28.49
CA GLY A 262 14.06 5.42 27.11
C GLY A 262 13.75 6.72 26.37
N GLU A 263 14.57 6.99 25.36
CA GLU A 263 14.38 8.09 24.41
C GLU A 263 13.18 7.86 23.50
N TYR A 264 12.92 6.59 23.19
CA TYR A 264 11.75 6.11 22.46
C TYR A 264 10.96 5.10 23.28
N VAL A 265 9.64 5.09 23.09
CA VAL A 265 8.70 4.11 23.64
C VAL A 265 8.12 3.27 22.51
N ALA A 266 8.13 1.96 22.69
CA ALA A 266 7.54 0.99 21.78
C ALA A 266 6.34 0.29 22.45
N LEU A 267 5.28 0.01 21.68
CA LEU A 267 4.04 -0.59 22.19
C LEU A 267 3.99 -2.10 21.88
N LEU A 268 3.70 -2.92 22.89
CA LEU A 268 3.58 -4.38 22.79
C LEU A 268 2.43 -4.87 23.68
N ASP A 269 1.51 -5.66 23.11
CA ASP A 269 0.48 -6.33 23.90
C ASP A 269 1.08 -7.54 24.66
N HIS A 270 0.51 -7.83 25.84
CA HIS A 270 1.07 -8.79 26.79
C HIS A 270 1.07 -10.25 26.30
N ASP A 271 0.33 -10.55 25.24
CA ASP A 271 0.15 -11.86 24.65
C ASP A 271 0.66 -11.96 23.21
N ASP A 272 1.52 -11.04 22.77
CA ASP A 272 2.17 -11.05 21.44
C ASP A 272 3.71 -11.17 21.51
N VAL A 273 4.37 -11.27 20.35
CA VAL A 273 5.81 -11.59 20.24
C VAL A 273 6.53 -10.65 19.29
N LEU A 274 7.76 -10.26 19.66
CA LEU A 274 8.69 -9.57 18.76
C LEU A 274 9.73 -10.56 18.19
N PRO A 275 10.07 -10.51 16.90
CA PRO A 275 11.24 -11.22 16.37
C PRO A 275 12.52 -10.61 16.94
N GLU A 276 13.59 -11.41 17.07
CA GLU A 276 14.83 -11.04 17.79
C GLU A 276 15.59 -9.83 17.21
N HIS A 277 15.24 -9.37 16.01
CA HIS A 277 15.84 -8.21 15.35
C HIS A 277 15.00 -6.92 15.43
N ALA A 278 13.79 -6.96 16.00
CA ALA A 278 12.83 -5.86 15.97
C ALA A 278 13.41 -4.54 16.50
N LEU A 279 14.02 -4.56 17.69
CA LEU A 279 14.58 -3.35 18.29
C LEU A 279 15.85 -2.86 17.60
N TYR A 280 16.58 -3.73 16.88
CA TYR A 280 17.69 -3.29 16.02
C TYR A 280 17.17 -2.50 14.82
N MET A 281 16.13 -3.00 14.13
CA MET A 281 15.59 -2.30 12.96
C MET A 281 14.98 -0.95 13.33
N VAL A 282 14.35 -0.85 14.51
CA VAL A 282 13.93 0.45 15.08
C VAL A 282 15.12 1.38 15.32
N ALA A 283 16.20 0.89 15.96
CA ALA A 283 17.40 1.70 16.19
C ALA A 283 18.10 2.12 14.88
N LYS A 284 18.14 1.25 13.87
CA LYS A 284 18.65 1.53 12.52
C LYS A 284 17.83 2.64 11.86
N ALA A 285 16.50 2.51 11.83
CA ALA A 285 15.60 3.53 11.27
C ALA A 285 15.75 4.90 11.95
N ILE A 286 15.98 4.95 13.27
CA ILE A 286 16.26 6.21 13.99
C ILE A 286 17.59 6.85 13.54
N ASN A 287 18.61 6.05 13.21
CA ASN A 287 19.89 6.57 12.69
C ASN A 287 19.77 7.04 11.23
N GLU A 288 19.01 6.31 10.41
CA GLU A 288 18.80 6.62 8.98
C GLU A 288 17.84 7.80 8.76
N HIS A 289 16.87 7.98 9.67
CA HIS A 289 15.84 9.00 9.61
C HIS A 289 15.78 9.83 10.90
N PRO A 290 16.80 10.67 11.22
CA PRO A 290 16.87 11.44 12.46
C PRO A 290 15.81 12.53 12.62
N SER A 291 15.03 12.83 11.57
CA SER A 291 13.84 13.69 11.63
C SER A 291 12.56 12.94 12.01
N ALA A 292 12.57 11.60 11.95
CA ALA A 292 11.41 10.79 12.30
C ALA A 292 11.29 10.68 13.83
N ARG A 293 10.08 10.91 14.32
CA ARG A 293 9.71 10.92 15.76
C ARG A 293 8.67 9.85 16.08
N LEU A 294 8.09 9.22 15.05
CA LEU A 294 7.16 8.11 15.14
C LEU A 294 7.51 7.07 14.07
N PHE A 295 7.45 5.78 14.44
CA PHE A 295 7.70 4.66 13.55
C PHE A 295 6.61 3.60 13.68
N TYR A 296 6.31 2.91 12.58
CA TYR A 296 5.48 1.70 12.58
C TYR A 296 6.09 0.64 11.68
N SER A 297 5.81 -0.63 11.96
CA SER A 297 6.33 -1.77 11.20
C SER A 297 5.24 -2.50 10.42
N ASP A 298 5.64 -3.45 9.57
CA ASP A 298 4.74 -4.51 9.13
C ASP A 298 4.51 -5.52 10.26
N GLU A 299 3.45 -6.33 10.13
CA GLU A 299 3.02 -7.32 11.13
C GLU A 299 2.52 -8.59 10.43
N ASP A 300 2.56 -9.72 11.12
CA ASP A 300 1.82 -10.92 10.71
C ASP A 300 1.09 -11.55 11.90
N LYS A 301 0.54 -12.75 11.71
CA LYS A 301 -0.20 -13.47 12.75
C LYS A 301 0.47 -14.77 13.12
N LEU A 302 0.48 -15.06 14.42
CA LEU A 302 1.01 -16.31 14.97
C LEU A 302 -0.16 -17.23 15.37
N THR A 303 -0.20 -18.44 14.85
CA THR A 303 -1.18 -19.46 15.30
C THR A 303 -0.81 -20.03 16.67
N PRO A 304 -1.74 -20.68 17.39
CA PRO A 304 -1.43 -21.38 18.65
C PRO A 304 -0.34 -22.46 18.52
N GLU A 305 -0.10 -22.98 17.31
CA GLU A 305 0.96 -23.94 16.98
C GLU A 305 2.31 -23.28 16.67
N GLY A 306 2.42 -21.95 16.78
CA GLY A 306 3.64 -21.18 16.48
C GLY A 306 3.87 -20.92 14.99
N GLN A 307 2.89 -21.16 14.12
CA GLN A 307 3.03 -20.89 12.69
C GLN A 307 2.71 -19.42 12.37
N ARG A 308 3.59 -18.75 11.63
CA ARG A 308 3.38 -17.40 11.10
C ARG A 308 2.53 -17.44 9.82
N ILE A 309 1.46 -16.64 9.75
CA ILE A 309 0.48 -16.58 8.65
C ILE A 309 -0.05 -15.15 8.42
N THR A 310 -0.69 -14.92 7.26
CA THR A 310 -1.43 -13.69 6.91
C THR A 310 -0.60 -12.41 7.16
N PRO A 311 0.53 -12.21 6.45
CA PRO A 311 1.34 -11.00 6.58
C PRO A 311 0.62 -9.76 6.09
N TYR A 312 0.64 -8.71 6.91
CA TYR A 312 0.21 -7.37 6.54
C TYR A 312 1.42 -6.49 6.23
N PHE A 313 1.80 -6.51 4.96
CA PHE A 313 2.77 -5.60 4.36
C PHE A 313 2.09 -4.26 4.08
N LYS A 314 2.25 -3.31 5.01
CA LYS A 314 1.62 -1.99 5.01
C LYS A 314 2.25 -1.09 3.94
N SER A 315 1.56 -0.02 3.56
CA SER A 315 2.20 1.04 2.78
C SER A 315 3.10 1.88 3.68
N ASP A 316 4.00 2.65 3.05
CA ASP A 316 4.59 3.84 3.66
C ASP A 316 3.49 4.87 4.00
N TRP A 317 3.87 6.00 4.61
CA TRP A 317 2.95 6.89 5.30
C TRP A 317 1.75 7.34 4.45
N ASN A 318 0.57 6.89 4.86
CA ASN A 318 -0.67 7.03 4.11
C ASN A 318 -1.76 7.66 5.00
N PRO A 319 -1.79 9.00 5.14
CA PRO A 319 -2.67 9.69 6.09
C PRO A 319 -4.16 9.44 5.86
N GLU A 320 -4.64 9.33 4.61
CA GLU A 320 -6.06 9.03 4.35
C GLU A 320 -6.42 7.58 4.73
N LEU A 321 -5.49 6.62 4.51
CA LEU A 321 -5.68 5.24 4.96
C LEU A 321 -5.60 5.12 6.48
N PHE A 322 -4.75 5.91 7.13
CA PHE A 322 -4.63 5.98 8.58
C PHE A 322 -5.94 6.42 9.25
N LEU A 323 -6.62 7.44 8.71
CA LEU A 323 -7.96 7.83 9.19
C LEU A 323 -9.02 6.71 9.02
N THR A 324 -8.77 5.75 8.13
CA THR A 324 -9.64 4.58 7.90
C THR A 324 -9.29 3.38 8.80
N GLN A 325 -8.01 3.17 9.09
CA GLN A 325 -7.50 2.09 9.95
C GLN A 325 -6.16 2.44 10.59
N ASN A 326 -5.95 2.02 11.84
CA ASN A 326 -4.68 2.27 12.52
C ASN A 326 -3.51 1.53 11.82
N LEU A 327 -2.58 2.30 11.24
CA LEU A 327 -1.36 1.76 10.64
C LEU A 327 -0.26 1.49 11.68
N PHE A 328 -0.32 2.15 12.84
CA PHE A 328 0.70 2.02 13.88
C PHE A 328 0.55 0.75 14.69
N SER A 329 -0.64 0.53 15.25
CA SER A 329 -1.00 -0.60 16.12
C SER A 329 0.18 -1.01 17.04
N HIS A 330 0.68 -2.22 16.86
CA HIS A 330 1.88 -2.76 17.48
C HIS A 330 2.70 -3.43 16.35
N LEU A 331 4.00 -3.19 16.19
CA LEU A 331 4.93 -2.40 17.00
C LEU A 331 4.93 -0.91 16.60
N GLY A 332 4.06 -0.10 17.20
CA GLY A 332 4.15 1.36 17.12
C GLY A 332 5.25 1.89 18.04
N VAL A 333 6.13 2.73 17.53
CA VAL A 333 7.23 3.37 18.28
C VAL A 333 7.13 4.89 18.18
N TYR A 334 7.42 5.59 19.27
CA TYR A 334 7.30 7.05 19.35
C TYR A 334 8.41 7.61 20.22
N GLU A 335 8.87 8.83 19.93
CA GLU A 335 9.73 9.57 20.86
C GLU A 335 9.01 9.77 22.21
N THR A 336 9.68 9.42 23.31
CA THR A 336 9.11 9.49 24.66
C THR A 336 8.70 10.92 25.05
N ALA A 337 9.45 11.92 24.59
CA ALA A 337 9.12 13.32 24.83
C ALA A 337 7.81 13.73 24.14
N LEU A 338 7.55 13.23 22.92
CA LEU A 338 6.34 13.49 22.16
C LEU A 338 5.10 12.88 22.84
N ILE A 339 5.16 11.62 23.27
CA ILE A 339 4.07 10.98 24.04
C ILE A 339 3.76 11.80 25.31
N ARG A 340 4.80 12.26 26.02
CA ARG A 340 4.65 13.06 27.24
C ARG A 340 4.04 14.44 26.95
N GLU A 341 4.43 15.09 25.87
CA GLU A 341 3.84 16.38 25.44
C GLU A 341 2.34 16.25 25.16
N VAL A 342 1.91 15.18 24.52
CA VAL A 342 0.48 14.94 24.21
C VAL A 342 -0.33 14.35 25.39
N GLY A 343 0.30 14.13 26.54
CA GLY A 343 -0.35 13.66 27.77
C GLY A 343 -0.61 12.15 27.85
N GLY A 344 0.14 11.31 27.12
CA GLY A 344 0.02 9.86 27.20
C GLY A 344 -1.27 9.28 26.63
N PHE A 345 -1.73 8.15 27.17
CA PHE A 345 -2.97 7.46 26.77
C PHE A 345 -4.19 8.09 27.43
N ARG A 346 -5.31 8.18 26.71
CA ARG A 346 -6.54 8.81 27.21
C ARG A 346 -7.61 7.76 27.55
N LYS A 347 -8.22 7.92 28.72
CA LYS A 347 -9.44 7.19 29.08
C LYS A 347 -10.59 7.52 28.13
N GLY A 348 -11.49 6.57 27.93
CA GLY A 348 -12.56 6.69 26.95
C GLY A 348 -12.07 6.50 25.52
N PHE A 349 -10.97 5.78 25.30
CA PHE A 349 -10.50 5.34 23.98
C PHE A 349 -10.09 3.86 23.99
N GLU A 350 -10.49 3.10 25.01
CA GLU A 350 -10.12 1.70 25.21
C GLU A 350 -10.54 0.84 24.00
N GLY A 351 -9.57 0.14 23.40
CA GLY A 351 -9.72 -0.58 22.13
C GLY A 351 -9.30 0.23 20.90
N SER A 352 -8.90 1.49 21.05
CA SER A 352 -8.29 2.34 20.01
C SER A 352 -7.41 3.47 20.61
N GLN A 353 -6.88 3.24 21.82
CA GLN A 353 -6.09 4.22 22.60
C GLN A 353 -4.73 4.53 21.98
N ASP A 354 -4.21 3.56 21.25
CA ASP A 354 -3.04 3.58 20.35
C ASP A 354 -3.28 4.50 19.15
N HIS A 355 -4.43 4.36 18.49
CA HIS A 355 -4.81 5.19 17.34
C HIS A 355 -5.02 6.66 17.74
N ASP A 356 -5.68 6.90 18.89
CA ASP A 356 -5.82 8.24 19.47
C ASP A 356 -4.46 8.86 19.86
N LEU A 357 -3.53 8.05 20.36
CA LEU A 357 -2.18 8.50 20.69
C LEU A 357 -1.41 8.89 19.41
N ALA A 358 -1.40 8.02 18.41
CA ALA A 358 -0.74 8.26 17.13
C ALA A 358 -1.25 9.56 16.48
N MET A 359 -2.57 9.78 16.42
CA MET A 359 -3.16 11.03 15.92
C MET A 359 -2.63 12.26 16.65
N ARG A 360 -2.62 12.27 17.99
CA ARG A 360 -2.13 13.41 18.78
C ARG A 360 -0.63 13.63 18.61
N CYS A 361 0.16 12.57 18.49
CA CYS A 361 1.59 12.66 18.22
C CYS A 361 1.85 13.26 16.82
N ILE A 362 1.10 12.85 15.80
CA ILE A 362 1.19 13.39 14.42
C ILE A 362 0.75 14.85 14.36
N GLU A 363 -0.32 15.24 15.08
CA GLU A 363 -0.76 16.64 15.22
C GLU A 363 0.34 17.58 15.76
N LYS A 364 1.31 17.03 16.51
CA LYS A 364 2.44 17.76 17.10
C LYS A 364 3.73 17.67 16.30
N ALA A 365 4.03 16.49 15.74
CA ALA A 365 5.28 16.24 15.03
C ALA A 365 5.23 16.59 13.54
N GLY A 366 4.03 16.63 12.95
CA GLY A 366 3.84 16.74 11.51
C GLY A 366 3.90 15.37 10.80
N HIS A 367 3.50 15.34 9.53
CA HIS A 367 3.51 14.11 8.73
C HIS A 367 4.92 13.63 8.38
N ASP A 368 5.86 14.54 8.15
CA ASP A 368 7.25 14.23 7.75
C ASP A 368 8.08 13.60 8.88
N ALA A 369 7.52 13.54 10.10
CA ALA A 369 8.11 12.89 11.27
C ALA A 369 7.63 11.44 11.46
N VAL A 370 6.82 10.90 10.54
CA VAL A 370 6.37 9.51 10.53
C VAL A 370 7.23 8.70 9.56
N HIS A 371 7.70 7.53 9.98
CA HIS A 371 8.43 6.60 9.11
C HIS A 371 7.89 5.16 9.20
N HIS A 372 7.81 4.48 8.06
CA HIS A 372 7.47 3.06 7.98
C HIS A 372 8.72 2.20 7.90
N ILE A 373 8.81 1.17 8.74
CA ILE A 373 9.86 0.15 8.68
C ILE A 373 9.25 -1.08 7.98
N PRO A 374 9.58 -1.36 6.70
CA PRO A 374 8.91 -2.37 5.87
C PRO A 374 9.36 -3.82 6.17
N HIS A 375 9.40 -4.17 7.45
CA HIS A 375 9.76 -5.49 7.97
C HIS A 375 8.70 -5.97 8.96
N ILE A 376 8.49 -7.28 9.04
CA ILE A 376 7.57 -7.88 10.00
C ILE A 376 8.24 -7.84 11.38
N LEU A 377 8.00 -6.78 12.15
CA LEU A 377 8.59 -6.60 13.49
C LEU A 377 7.61 -6.93 14.63
N TYR A 378 6.46 -7.53 14.29
CA TYR A 378 5.41 -7.91 15.23
C TYR A 378 4.67 -9.17 14.80
N HIS A 379 4.42 -10.09 15.73
CA HIS A 379 3.67 -11.32 15.52
C HIS A 379 2.41 -11.35 16.39
N TRP A 380 1.25 -11.11 15.78
CA TRP A 380 -0.04 -11.00 16.48
C TRP A 380 -0.68 -12.39 16.70
N ARG A 381 -0.75 -12.85 17.95
CA ARG A 381 -1.29 -14.17 18.30
C ARG A 381 -2.79 -14.26 18.05
N ILE A 382 -3.20 -15.34 17.39
CA ILE A 382 -4.61 -15.66 17.15
C ILE A 382 -5.18 -16.41 18.37
N VAL A 383 -5.50 -15.66 19.43
CA VAL A 383 -6.18 -16.20 20.61
C VAL A 383 -7.72 -16.05 20.53
N PRO A 384 -8.51 -17.00 21.07
CA PRO A 384 -9.97 -16.88 21.12
C PRO A 384 -10.43 -15.61 21.87
N GLY A 385 -11.23 -14.77 21.21
CA GLY A 385 -11.69 -13.48 21.76
C GLY A 385 -10.77 -12.28 21.48
N SER A 386 -9.62 -12.46 20.82
CA SER A 386 -8.82 -11.36 20.30
C SER A 386 -9.40 -10.77 19.00
N THR A 387 -9.16 -9.48 18.78
CA THR A 387 -9.45 -8.78 17.52
C THR A 387 -8.73 -9.44 16.33
N ALA A 388 -7.59 -10.10 16.57
CA ALA A 388 -6.83 -10.88 15.59
C ALA A 388 -7.69 -11.96 14.91
N ALA A 389 -8.60 -12.61 15.65
CA ALA A 389 -9.47 -13.67 15.17
C ALA A 389 -10.64 -13.13 14.32
N SER A 390 -11.28 -12.03 14.75
CA SER A 390 -12.07 -11.17 13.86
C SER A 390 -12.37 -9.80 14.48
N GLY A 391 -12.39 -8.75 13.65
CA GLY A 391 -12.85 -7.42 14.04
C GLY A 391 -14.34 -7.32 14.42
N ALA A 392 -15.11 -8.42 14.35
CA ALA A 392 -16.49 -8.48 14.81
C ALA A 392 -16.62 -8.86 16.30
N GLU A 393 -15.57 -9.37 16.94
CA GLU A 393 -15.62 -9.83 18.35
C GLU A 393 -15.72 -8.65 19.35
N LYS A 394 -15.37 -7.42 18.95
CA LYS A 394 -15.27 -6.26 19.84
C LYS A 394 -15.88 -4.98 19.23
N PRO A 395 -17.22 -4.82 19.20
CA PRO A 395 -17.89 -3.63 18.66
C PRO A 395 -17.43 -2.30 19.30
N TYR A 396 -16.98 -2.34 20.56
CA TYR A 396 -16.50 -1.17 21.28
C TYR A 396 -15.21 -0.58 20.68
N ALA A 397 -14.33 -1.40 20.08
CA ALA A 397 -13.07 -0.94 19.51
C ALA A 397 -13.31 -0.04 18.29
N LEU A 398 -14.24 -0.42 17.41
CA LEU A 398 -14.70 0.44 16.31
C LEU A 398 -15.36 1.73 16.83
N THR A 399 -16.18 1.66 17.89
CA THR A 399 -16.78 2.86 18.49
C THR A 399 -15.71 3.80 19.06
N ALA A 400 -14.67 3.25 19.70
CA ALA A 400 -13.52 4.02 20.19
C ALA A 400 -12.70 4.62 19.04
N GLY A 401 -12.49 3.89 17.95
CA GLY A 401 -11.77 4.36 16.76
C GLY A 401 -12.51 5.48 16.03
N ILE A 402 -13.83 5.35 15.82
CA ILE A 402 -14.67 6.44 15.29
C ILE A 402 -14.50 7.70 16.16
N ARG A 403 -14.61 7.56 17.49
CA ARG A 403 -14.41 8.67 18.43
C ARG A 403 -12.99 9.24 18.41
N ALA A 404 -11.95 8.44 18.16
CA ALA A 404 -10.57 8.90 18.00
C ALA A 404 -10.43 9.80 16.77
N VAL A 405 -10.94 9.34 15.62
CA VAL A 405 -10.95 10.09 14.36
C VAL A 405 -11.79 11.37 14.48
N GLU A 406 -12.99 11.31 15.07
CA GLU A 406 -13.82 12.51 15.33
C GLU A 406 -13.09 13.53 16.19
N ALA A 407 -12.48 13.08 17.29
CA ALA A 407 -11.75 13.94 18.19
C ALA A 407 -10.48 14.52 17.54
N HIS A 408 -9.83 13.80 16.63
CA HIS A 408 -8.69 14.30 15.83
C HIS A 408 -9.15 15.40 14.88
N LEU A 409 -10.14 15.14 14.04
CA LEU A 409 -10.67 16.10 13.07
C LEU A 409 -11.19 17.37 13.77
N GLN A 410 -11.81 17.23 14.94
CA GLN A 410 -12.20 18.37 15.78
C GLN A 410 -11.00 19.20 16.28
N ARG A 411 -9.89 18.56 16.70
CA ARG A 411 -8.68 19.26 17.17
C ARG A 411 -7.99 20.05 16.06
N ILE A 412 -7.94 19.50 14.84
CA ILE A 412 -7.36 20.17 13.67
C ILE A 412 -8.34 21.13 12.96
N GLY A 413 -9.56 21.30 13.49
CA GLY A 413 -10.56 22.23 12.94
C GLY A 413 -11.25 21.77 11.65
N VAL A 414 -11.06 20.51 11.24
CA VAL A 414 -11.64 19.95 10.02
C VAL A 414 -13.08 19.50 10.28
N LYS A 415 -14.02 20.06 9.52
CA LYS A 415 -15.43 19.67 9.57
C LYS A 415 -15.64 18.40 8.75
N ALA A 416 -16.06 17.32 9.39
CA ALA A 416 -16.39 16.05 8.75
C ALA A 416 -17.44 15.29 9.58
N THR A 417 -18.05 14.28 8.97
CA THR A 417 -18.78 13.23 9.68
C THR A 417 -17.98 11.94 9.59
N VAL A 418 -17.88 11.21 10.71
CA VAL A 418 -17.17 9.93 10.79
C VAL A 418 -18.19 8.81 10.99
N SER A 419 -18.01 7.69 10.31
CA SER A 419 -18.89 6.52 10.42
C SER A 419 -18.13 5.22 10.19
N GLN A 420 -18.81 4.09 10.30
CA GLN A 420 -18.26 2.80 9.86
C GLN A 420 -18.28 2.72 8.32
N ALA A 421 -17.18 2.33 7.69
CA ALA A 421 -17.08 2.24 6.23
C ALA A 421 -17.97 1.12 5.64
N ALA A 422 -18.01 -0.04 6.29
CA ALA A 422 -18.95 -1.12 5.99
C ALA A 422 -19.28 -1.94 7.25
N SER A 423 -20.53 -2.40 7.37
CA SER A 423 -21.15 -2.96 8.60
C SER A 423 -20.46 -4.15 9.27
N ASP A 424 -19.47 -4.75 8.60
CA ASP A 424 -18.86 -6.03 8.93
C ASP A 424 -17.36 -5.95 9.21
N ILE A 425 -16.78 -4.75 9.15
CA ILE A 425 -15.35 -4.50 9.32
C ILE A 425 -15.15 -3.33 10.29
N GLY A 426 -14.05 -3.39 11.03
CA GLY A 426 -13.62 -2.31 11.93
C GLY A 426 -12.99 -1.12 11.21
N LEU A 427 -13.38 -0.86 9.96
CA LEU A 427 -12.87 0.26 9.17
C LEU A 427 -13.77 1.48 9.32
N ILE A 428 -13.13 2.64 9.35
CA ILE A 428 -13.75 3.94 9.55
C ILE A 428 -13.87 4.66 8.20
N ARG A 429 -14.95 5.42 7.99
CA ARG A 429 -15.09 6.36 6.88
C ARG A 429 -15.10 7.77 7.43
N VAL A 430 -14.25 8.62 6.88
CA VAL A 430 -14.36 10.07 7.01
C VAL A 430 -15.11 10.60 5.78
N ARG A 431 -16.10 11.47 5.99
CA ARG A 431 -16.74 12.25 4.93
C ARG A 431 -16.59 13.72 5.29
N TYR A 432 -15.71 14.40 4.57
CA TYR A 432 -15.44 15.82 4.78
C TYR A 432 -16.65 16.69 4.43
N ALA A 433 -16.79 17.84 5.10
CA ALA A 433 -17.84 18.80 4.80
C ALA A 433 -17.57 19.51 3.45
N MET A 434 -18.63 19.73 2.69
CA MET A 434 -18.54 20.48 1.44
C MET A 434 -18.14 21.95 1.67
N PRO A 435 -17.24 22.52 0.84
CA PRO A 435 -17.04 23.96 0.80
C PRO A 435 -18.36 24.69 0.51
N THR A 436 -18.55 25.85 1.15
CA THR A 436 -19.75 26.69 1.00
C THR A 436 -19.31 28.12 0.64
N PRO A 437 -19.73 28.69 -0.51
CA PRO A 437 -20.53 28.07 -1.57
C PRO A 437 -19.79 26.90 -2.24
N ALA A 438 -20.54 26.03 -2.92
CA ALA A 438 -19.95 24.94 -3.70
C ALA A 438 -19.13 25.53 -4.88
N PRO A 439 -17.84 25.19 -5.02
CA PRO A 439 -16.98 25.72 -6.07
C PRO A 439 -17.43 25.24 -7.44
N LEU A 440 -17.13 26.00 -8.50
CA LEU A 440 -17.40 25.59 -9.87
C LEU A 440 -16.45 24.46 -10.27
N VAL A 441 -17.01 23.37 -10.80
CA VAL A 441 -16.25 22.28 -11.42
C VAL A 441 -16.38 22.35 -12.94
N SER A 442 -15.26 22.31 -13.66
CA SER A 442 -15.24 22.09 -15.11
C SER A 442 -15.03 20.61 -15.41
N ILE A 443 -16.06 19.95 -15.95
CA ILE A 443 -15.99 18.55 -16.39
C ILE A 443 -15.53 18.54 -17.85
N VAL A 444 -14.33 18.05 -18.13
CA VAL A 444 -13.71 18.00 -19.46
C VAL A 444 -13.91 16.62 -20.07
N ILE A 445 -14.53 16.55 -21.25
CA ILE A 445 -14.86 15.29 -21.95
C ILE A 445 -14.34 15.32 -23.39
N PRO A 446 -13.13 14.77 -23.66
CA PRO A 446 -12.66 14.54 -25.03
C PRO A 446 -13.48 13.42 -25.70
N THR A 447 -13.87 13.61 -26.96
CA THR A 447 -14.70 12.63 -27.69
C THR A 447 -14.48 12.71 -29.20
N ARG A 448 -14.78 11.61 -29.90
CA ARG A 448 -14.85 11.57 -31.36
C ARG A 448 -15.89 10.54 -31.80
N ASP A 449 -16.90 11.00 -32.53
CA ASP A 449 -18.09 10.21 -32.88
C ASP A 449 -18.68 9.53 -31.61
N GLY A 450 -19.23 8.31 -31.73
CA GLY A 450 -19.61 7.50 -30.55
C GLY A 450 -20.78 8.06 -29.73
N VAL A 451 -21.73 8.75 -30.38
CA VAL A 451 -22.79 9.55 -29.73
C VAL A 451 -23.51 8.86 -28.56
N GLU A 452 -23.79 7.56 -28.62
CA GLU A 452 -24.54 6.86 -27.56
C GLU A 452 -23.79 6.80 -26.24
N LEU A 453 -22.46 6.64 -26.26
CA LEU A 453 -21.62 6.65 -25.06
C LEU A 453 -21.56 8.06 -24.48
N LEU A 454 -21.27 9.06 -25.33
CA LEU A 454 -21.23 10.46 -24.91
C LEU A 454 -22.59 10.91 -24.33
N ARG A 455 -23.69 10.47 -24.94
CA ARG A 455 -25.06 10.73 -24.45
C ARG A 455 -25.28 10.05 -23.10
N GLN A 456 -24.95 8.78 -22.95
CA GLN A 456 -25.05 8.07 -21.67
C GLN A 456 -24.23 8.79 -20.58
N CYS A 457 -23.01 9.22 -20.90
CA CYS A 457 -22.15 9.99 -20.00
C CYS A 457 -22.79 11.30 -19.58
N VAL A 458 -23.05 12.20 -20.54
CA VAL A 458 -23.56 13.56 -20.27
C VAL A 458 -24.94 13.52 -19.60
N GLU A 459 -25.87 12.71 -20.10
CA GLU A 459 -27.19 12.61 -19.49
C GLU A 459 -27.12 11.96 -18.10
N SER A 460 -26.23 10.99 -17.84
CA SER A 460 -26.06 10.44 -16.48
C SER A 460 -25.55 11.47 -15.47
N ILE A 461 -24.74 12.44 -15.90
CA ILE A 461 -24.31 13.57 -15.06
C ILE A 461 -25.52 14.44 -14.70
N PHE A 462 -26.34 14.83 -15.68
CA PHE A 462 -27.53 15.67 -15.47
C PHE A 462 -28.64 14.97 -14.67
N ASP A 463 -28.91 13.69 -14.95
CA ASP A 463 -30.02 12.94 -14.36
C ASP A 463 -29.73 12.44 -12.95
N ARG A 464 -28.45 12.27 -12.58
CA ARG A 464 -28.06 11.64 -11.31
C ARG A 464 -27.19 12.50 -10.40
N SER A 465 -26.37 13.42 -10.91
CA SER A 465 -25.47 14.17 -10.01
C SER A 465 -26.25 15.15 -9.14
N THR A 466 -25.94 15.18 -7.84
CA THR A 466 -26.51 16.17 -6.90
C THR A 466 -25.67 17.44 -6.77
N TYR A 467 -24.52 17.51 -7.44
CA TYR A 467 -23.60 18.64 -7.35
C TYR A 467 -24.18 19.89 -8.05
N PRO A 468 -24.30 21.04 -7.37
CA PRO A 468 -25.09 22.16 -7.87
C PRO A 468 -24.36 23.09 -8.86
N ASN A 469 -23.03 23.03 -8.96
CA ASN A 469 -22.23 24.06 -9.64
C ASN A 469 -21.17 23.48 -10.57
N PHE A 470 -21.57 23.02 -11.77
CA PHE A 470 -20.65 22.49 -12.78
C PHE A 470 -20.92 23.02 -14.19
N GLU A 471 -19.86 23.14 -14.98
CA GLU A 471 -19.91 23.26 -16.45
C GLU A 471 -19.34 21.98 -17.08
N ILE A 472 -19.80 21.64 -18.29
CA ILE A 472 -19.23 20.55 -19.10
C ILE A 472 -18.58 21.14 -20.34
N VAL A 473 -17.30 20.82 -20.56
CA VAL A 473 -16.51 21.22 -21.73
C VAL A 473 -16.18 19.98 -22.55
N ILE A 474 -16.93 19.79 -23.64
CA ILE A 474 -16.76 18.67 -24.56
C ILE A 474 -15.74 19.08 -25.63
N VAL A 475 -14.78 18.20 -25.92
CA VAL A 475 -13.77 18.41 -26.99
C VAL A 475 -14.05 17.45 -28.13
N ASP A 476 -14.63 17.98 -29.20
CA ASP A 476 -14.85 17.28 -30.47
C ASP A 476 -13.54 17.14 -31.24
N ASN A 477 -12.92 15.96 -31.19
CA ASN A 477 -11.70 15.64 -31.94
C ASN A 477 -12.01 15.21 -33.38
N GLY A 478 -12.68 16.09 -34.14
CA GLY A 478 -12.99 15.87 -35.56
C GLY A 478 -14.02 14.76 -35.81
N SER A 479 -15.14 14.78 -35.08
CA SER A 479 -16.30 13.94 -35.37
C SER A 479 -16.88 14.27 -36.75
N VAL A 480 -17.36 13.23 -37.43
CA VAL A 480 -17.90 13.32 -38.80
C VAL A 480 -19.30 12.73 -38.92
N LYS A 481 -19.75 11.95 -37.92
CA LYS A 481 -21.05 11.30 -37.95
C LYS A 481 -22.20 12.29 -37.72
N PRO A 482 -23.21 12.38 -38.60
CA PRO A 482 -24.31 13.34 -38.48
C PRO A 482 -25.04 13.28 -37.14
N GLU A 483 -25.22 12.08 -36.58
CA GLU A 483 -25.88 11.88 -35.28
C GLU A 483 -25.07 12.46 -34.10
N THR A 484 -23.73 12.47 -34.20
CA THR A 484 -22.86 13.09 -33.19
C THR A 484 -22.90 14.61 -33.29
N LEU A 485 -22.83 15.15 -34.52
CA LEU A 485 -22.91 16.58 -34.78
C LEU A 485 -24.27 17.16 -34.33
N ALA A 486 -25.38 16.48 -34.64
CA ALA A 486 -26.71 16.86 -34.18
C ALA A 486 -26.84 16.82 -32.65
N TYR A 487 -26.16 15.89 -31.96
CA TYR A 487 -26.13 15.89 -30.50
C TYR A 487 -25.33 17.08 -29.94
N PHE A 488 -24.18 17.42 -30.53
CA PHE A 488 -23.45 18.64 -30.14
C PHE A 488 -24.29 19.91 -30.29
N ASP A 489 -25.09 20.03 -31.35
CA ASP A 489 -26.00 21.16 -31.51
C ASP A 489 -27.06 21.22 -30.40
N SER A 490 -27.63 20.07 -30.00
CA SER A 490 -28.54 20.01 -28.85
C SER A 490 -27.85 20.34 -27.51
N LEU A 491 -26.57 20.00 -27.37
CA LEU A 491 -25.78 20.29 -26.17
C LEU A 491 -25.41 21.77 -26.05
N ARG A 492 -25.12 22.45 -27.17
CA ARG A 492 -24.89 23.91 -27.23
C ARG A 492 -26.08 24.74 -26.74
N MET A 493 -27.28 24.16 -26.67
CA MET A 493 -28.48 24.81 -26.13
C MET A 493 -28.56 24.75 -24.59
N ARG A 494 -27.72 23.94 -23.92
CA ARG A 494 -27.66 23.89 -22.45
C ARG A 494 -26.74 25.00 -21.92
N PRO A 495 -27.15 25.80 -20.93
CA PRO A 495 -26.41 27.00 -20.51
C PRO A 495 -25.06 26.70 -19.84
N ASN A 496 -24.86 25.48 -19.33
CA ASN A 496 -23.64 25.03 -18.68
C ASN A 496 -22.86 23.98 -19.50
N VAL A 497 -23.10 23.87 -20.82
CA VAL A 497 -22.35 22.96 -21.70
C VAL A 497 -21.73 23.72 -22.85
N ARG A 498 -20.46 23.44 -23.13
CA ARG A 498 -19.70 23.98 -24.27
C ARG A 498 -19.12 22.85 -25.09
N VAL A 499 -19.15 22.98 -26.42
CA VAL A 499 -18.52 22.05 -27.36
C VAL A 499 -17.43 22.79 -28.12
N LEU A 500 -16.18 22.46 -27.81
CA LEU A 500 -14.98 22.94 -28.51
C LEU A 500 -14.64 21.96 -29.63
N ARG A 501 -14.15 22.45 -30.77
CA ARG A 501 -13.68 21.60 -31.88
C ARG A 501 -12.16 21.68 -31.97
N ASP A 502 -11.52 20.53 -32.11
CA ASP A 502 -10.07 20.42 -32.28
C ASP A 502 -9.70 19.28 -33.24
N ASP A 503 -9.43 19.61 -34.50
CA ASP A 503 -9.15 18.64 -35.57
C ASP A 503 -7.70 18.10 -35.56
N ARG A 504 -6.91 18.30 -34.48
CA ARG A 504 -5.55 17.76 -34.37
C ARG A 504 -5.53 16.21 -34.35
N PRO A 505 -4.40 15.55 -34.69
CA PRO A 505 -4.23 14.12 -34.47
C PRO A 505 -4.50 13.75 -32.99
N PHE A 506 -5.21 12.65 -32.74
CA PHE A 506 -5.66 12.30 -31.39
C PHE A 506 -4.50 12.23 -30.38
N ASN A 507 -4.60 13.06 -29.36
CA ASN A 507 -3.70 13.12 -28.22
C ASN A 507 -4.54 13.50 -27.00
N PHE A 508 -4.72 12.55 -26.08
CA PHE A 508 -5.59 12.72 -24.92
C PHE A 508 -5.11 13.86 -24.01
N SER A 509 -3.81 13.94 -23.73
CA SER A 509 -3.21 15.03 -22.95
C SER A 509 -3.51 16.39 -23.56
N ALA A 510 -3.22 16.57 -24.85
CA ALA A 510 -3.37 17.84 -25.54
C ALA A 510 -4.83 18.31 -25.63
N LEU A 511 -5.78 17.38 -25.87
CA LEU A 511 -7.21 17.70 -25.91
C LEU A 511 -7.72 18.15 -24.54
N ASN A 512 -7.27 17.51 -23.45
CA ASN A 512 -7.59 17.92 -22.08
C ASN A 512 -6.97 19.29 -21.75
N ASN A 513 -5.66 19.48 -21.99
CA ASN A 513 -4.95 20.74 -21.73
C ASN A 513 -5.66 21.94 -22.39
N VAL A 514 -6.07 21.81 -23.65
CA VAL A 514 -6.78 22.86 -24.41
C VAL A 514 -8.15 23.19 -23.82
N ALA A 515 -8.87 22.19 -23.32
CA ALA A 515 -10.17 22.37 -22.71
C ALA A 515 -10.08 22.98 -21.32
N VAL A 516 -9.14 22.52 -20.48
CA VAL A 516 -8.85 23.10 -19.16
C VAL A 516 -8.47 24.57 -19.30
N ASN A 517 -7.57 24.90 -20.23
CA ASN A 517 -7.19 26.29 -20.53
C ASN A 517 -8.38 27.19 -20.90
N GLN A 518 -9.46 26.61 -21.43
CA GLN A 518 -10.69 27.32 -21.81
C GLN A 518 -11.82 27.19 -20.77
N SER A 519 -11.59 26.53 -19.64
CA SER A 519 -12.57 26.29 -18.58
C SER A 519 -12.40 27.25 -17.38
N HIS A 520 -13.47 27.42 -16.61
CA HIS A 520 -13.63 28.46 -15.59
C HIS A 520 -13.68 27.93 -14.14
N GLY A 521 -13.75 26.62 -13.96
CA GLY A 521 -13.90 25.98 -12.65
C GLY A 521 -12.66 26.12 -11.78
N GLU A 522 -12.88 26.26 -10.46
CA GLU A 522 -11.81 26.16 -9.46
C GLU A 522 -11.25 24.72 -9.42
N TYR A 523 -12.08 23.74 -9.76
CA TYR A 523 -11.71 22.34 -9.91
C TYR A 523 -11.94 21.87 -11.35
N VAL A 524 -11.03 21.01 -11.81
CA VAL A 524 -11.06 20.37 -13.12
C VAL A 524 -11.34 18.89 -12.89
N CYS A 525 -12.36 18.36 -13.58
CA CYS A 525 -12.63 16.93 -13.66
C CYS A 525 -12.31 16.44 -15.08
N LEU A 526 -11.26 15.65 -15.23
CA LEU A 526 -10.98 14.92 -16.47
C LEU A 526 -11.88 13.68 -16.49
N LEU A 527 -12.63 13.48 -17.58
CA LEU A 527 -13.63 12.43 -17.67
C LEU A 527 -13.67 11.82 -19.07
N ASN A 528 -13.63 10.49 -19.17
CA ASN A 528 -13.82 9.81 -20.46
C ASN A 528 -15.29 9.89 -20.92
N ASN A 529 -15.51 9.84 -22.23
CA ASN A 529 -16.84 9.92 -22.84
C ASN A 529 -17.69 8.64 -22.69
N ASP A 530 -17.14 7.56 -22.13
CA ASP A 530 -17.78 6.27 -21.89
C ASP A 530 -17.93 5.94 -20.39
N ILE A 531 -17.95 6.98 -19.55
CA ILE A 531 -18.29 6.90 -18.11
C ILE A 531 -19.80 7.01 -17.89
N GLU A 532 -20.35 6.29 -16.90
CA GLU A 532 -21.73 6.45 -16.42
C GLU A 532 -21.76 6.65 -14.89
N VAL A 533 -22.43 7.71 -14.42
CA VAL A 533 -22.57 8.00 -12.98
C VAL A 533 -23.42 6.93 -12.27
N ILE A 534 -22.89 6.29 -11.22
CA ILE A 534 -23.67 5.38 -10.36
C ILE A 534 -24.17 6.13 -9.13
N THR A 535 -23.26 6.75 -8.37
CA THR A 535 -23.57 7.40 -7.09
C THR A 535 -23.91 8.88 -7.28
N PRO A 536 -25.10 9.37 -6.85
CA PRO A 536 -25.50 10.77 -7.06
C PRO A 536 -24.50 11.82 -6.54
N GLY A 537 -24.02 11.62 -5.31
CA GLY A 537 -23.07 12.53 -4.65
C GLY A 537 -21.59 12.27 -4.99
N TRP A 538 -21.28 11.72 -6.16
CA TRP A 538 -19.92 11.36 -6.56
C TRP A 538 -18.98 12.57 -6.58
N LEU A 539 -19.45 13.70 -7.12
CA LEU A 539 -18.64 14.89 -7.29
C LEU A 539 -18.48 15.65 -5.97
N GLU A 540 -19.48 15.63 -5.08
CA GLU A 540 -19.36 16.13 -3.71
C GLU A 540 -18.30 15.36 -2.92
N GLU A 541 -18.29 14.03 -3.03
CA GLU A 541 -17.24 13.20 -2.39
C GLU A 541 -15.86 13.62 -2.89
N MET A 542 -15.65 13.69 -4.21
CA MET A 542 -14.36 14.06 -4.80
C MET A 542 -13.95 15.51 -4.48
N VAL A 543 -14.86 16.49 -4.57
CA VAL A 543 -14.57 17.90 -4.22
C VAL A 543 -14.27 18.05 -2.74
N SER A 544 -14.98 17.34 -1.86
CA SER A 544 -14.70 17.40 -0.41
C SER A 544 -13.30 16.90 -0.06
N LEU A 545 -12.78 15.92 -0.82
CA LEU A 545 -11.41 15.40 -0.71
C LEU A 545 -10.37 16.35 -1.34
N ALA A 546 -10.65 16.88 -2.53
CA ALA A 546 -9.78 17.84 -3.23
C ALA A 546 -9.67 19.19 -2.51
N ALA A 547 -10.64 19.51 -1.63
CA ALA A 547 -10.61 20.71 -0.79
C ALA A 547 -9.75 20.54 0.49
N GLN A 548 -9.28 19.33 0.82
CA GLN A 548 -8.43 19.15 1.99
C GLN A 548 -6.98 19.61 1.71
N PRO A 549 -6.32 20.30 2.65
CA PRO A 549 -4.94 20.74 2.48
C PRO A 549 -3.98 19.58 2.15
N GLY A 550 -3.12 19.79 1.15
CA GLY A 550 -2.12 18.81 0.72
C GLY A 550 -2.67 17.66 -0.14
N ASN A 551 -3.96 17.63 -0.49
CA ASN A 551 -4.49 16.65 -1.42
C ASN A 551 -4.44 17.18 -2.87
N GLY A 552 -4.06 16.30 -3.80
CA GLY A 552 -3.81 16.59 -5.21
C GLY A 552 -4.88 15.97 -6.12
N ALA A 553 -4.49 15.02 -6.97
CA ALA A 553 -5.42 14.33 -7.85
C ALA A 553 -6.31 13.35 -7.07
N ILE A 554 -7.63 13.45 -7.25
CA ILE A 554 -8.64 12.59 -6.64
C ILE A 554 -9.21 11.64 -7.70
N GLY A 555 -9.11 10.34 -7.47
CA GLY A 555 -9.64 9.29 -8.35
C GLY A 555 -10.94 8.68 -7.84
N ALA A 556 -11.87 8.46 -8.76
CA ALA A 556 -13.12 7.75 -8.48
C ALA A 556 -12.95 6.22 -8.48
N CYS A 557 -13.93 5.52 -7.91
CA CYS A 557 -14.07 4.07 -8.02
C CYS A 557 -14.76 3.72 -9.35
N LEU A 558 -14.00 3.18 -10.30
CA LEU A 558 -14.53 2.78 -11.61
C LEU A 558 -14.81 1.29 -11.65
N TRP A 559 -16.04 0.93 -12.02
CA TRP A 559 -16.51 -0.43 -12.21
C TRP A 559 -16.60 -0.78 -13.69
N TYR A 560 -16.25 -2.01 -14.05
CA TYR A 560 -16.70 -2.62 -15.29
C TYR A 560 -18.22 -2.85 -15.24
N PRO A 561 -18.94 -2.90 -16.40
CA PRO A 561 -20.38 -3.17 -16.46
C PRO A 561 -20.84 -4.54 -15.90
N ASN A 562 -19.91 -5.39 -15.45
CA ASN A 562 -20.15 -6.68 -14.81
C ASN A 562 -19.99 -6.66 -13.28
N ASP A 563 -20.01 -5.48 -12.64
CA ASP A 563 -19.80 -5.27 -11.20
C ASP A 563 -18.45 -5.82 -10.68
N THR A 564 -17.40 -5.72 -11.50
CA THR A 564 -16.01 -5.96 -11.07
C THR A 564 -15.15 -4.70 -11.17
N LEU A 565 -14.25 -4.50 -10.21
CA LEU A 565 -13.49 -3.26 -10.07
C LEU A 565 -12.51 -3.09 -11.23
N GLN A 566 -12.50 -1.92 -11.87
CA GLN A 566 -11.53 -1.56 -12.90
C GLN A 566 -10.45 -0.64 -12.32
N HIS A 567 -10.83 0.36 -11.52
CA HIS A 567 -9.88 1.29 -10.92
C HIS A 567 -10.05 1.39 -9.41
N GLY A 568 -9.15 0.70 -8.69
CA GLY A 568 -8.94 0.81 -7.24
C GLY A 568 -7.77 1.73 -6.85
N GLY A 569 -7.34 2.61 -7.75
CA GLY A 569 -6.02 3.26 -7.71
C GLY A 569 -4.99 2.54 -8.62
N VAL A 570 -3.87 3.21 -8.86
CA VAL A 570 -2.73 2.71 -9.66
C VAL A 570 -1.45 2.75 -8.84
N MET A 571 -0.66 1.67 -8.93
CA MET A 571 0.67 1.54 -8.34
C MET A 571 1.73 1.49 -9.44
N LEU A 572 2.88 2.11 -9.17
CA LEU A 572 4.04 2.14 -10.05
C LEU A 572 4.75 0.78 -10.08
N GLY A 573 5.49 0.52 -11.16
CA GLY A 573 6.34 -0.65 -11.37
C GLY A 573 5.58 -1.95 -11.65
N VAL A 574 4.31 -2.06 -11.26
CA VAL A 574 3.46 -3.21 -11.56
C VAL A 574 3.34 -3.38 -13.07
N GLY A 575 3.78 -4.53 -13.59
CA GLY A 575 3.83 -4.79 -15.04
C GLY A 575 4.90 -4.00 -15.80
N GLY A 576 5.85 -3.37 -15.10
CA GLY A 576 7.00 -2.65 -15.67
C GLY A 576 6.95 -1.13 -15.40
N VAL A 577 5.80 -0.48 -15.63
CA VAL A 577 5.65 0.98 -15.47
C VAL A 577 4.62 1.32 -14.39
N ALA A 578 3.38 0.83 -14.53
CA ALA A 578 2.31 1.02 -13.56
C ALA A 578 1.11 0.09 -13.85
N GLY A 579 0.33 -0.25 -12.82
CA GLY A 579 -0.83 -1.13 -12.95
C GLY A 579 -1.96 -0.80 -11.97
N HIS A 580 -3.20 -1.08 -12.39
CA HIS A 580 -4.40 -0.90 -11.56
C HIS A 580 -4.46 -1.97 -10.44
N ILE A 581 -4.58 -1.53 -9.19
CA ILE A 581 -4.75 -2.45 -8.05
C ILE A 581 -6.20 -2.90 -7.89
N HIS A 582 -6.37 -4.09 -7.30
CA HIS A 582 -7.64 -4.77 -7.08
C HIS A 582 -8.49 -4.97 -8.35
N ALA A 583 -7.88 -4.92 -9.54
CA ALA A 583 -8.58 -5.12 -10.81
C ALA A 583 -9.33 -6.47 -10.83
N ARG A 584 -10.55 -6.44 -11.38
CA ARG A 584 -11.53 -7.55 -11.46
C ARG A 584 -12.05 -8.06 -10.12
N LEU A 585 -11.79 -7.38 -9.00
CA LEU A 585 -12.38 -7.69 -7.70
C LEU A 585 -13.91 -7.48 -7.73
N PRO A 586 -14.75 -8.46 -7.33
CA PRO A 586 -16.21 -8.27 -7.32
C PRO A 586 -16.66 -7.21 -6.32
N ARG A 587 -17.69 -6.43 -6.71
CA ARG A 587 -18.23 -5.33 -5.89
C ARG A 587 -18.63 -5.78 -4.49
N GLY A 588 -18.18 -5.02 -3.48
CA GLY A 588 -18.39 -5.30 -2.06
C GLY A 588 -17.40 -6.28 -1.42
N ALA A 589 -16.40 -6.79 -2.15
CA ALA A 589 -15.22 -7.40 -1.55
C ALA A 589 -14.23 -6.31 -1.08
N PHE A 590 -13.46 -6.61 -0.03
CA PHE A 590 -12.68 -5.59 0.70
C PHE A 590 -11.24 -5.40 0.20
N GLY A 591 -10.76 -6.26 -0.71
CA GLY A 591 -9.39 -6.22 -1.20
C GLY A 591 -8.34 -6.55 -0.13
N TYR A 592 -7.08 -6.27 -0.46
CA TYR A 592 -5.94 -6.42 0.44
C TYR A 592 -6.14 -5.56 1.70
N PHE A 593 -6.26 -6.17 2.88
CA PHE A 593 -6.46 -5.52 4.19
C PHE A 593 -7.44 -4.34 4.17
N GLY A 594 -8.60 -4.51 3.52
CA GLY A 594 -9.64 -3.48 3.49
C GLY A 594 -9.48 -2.38 2.46
N ARG A 595 -8.32 -2.29 1.79
CA ARG A 595 -7.98 -1.17 0.90
C ARG A 595 -8.97 -0.95 -0.25
N ALA A 596 -9.66 -1.97 -0.77
CA ALA A 596 -10.64 -1.75 -1.84
C ALA A 596 -11.97 -1.12 -1.36
N VAL A 597 -12.12 -0.86 -0.06
CA VAL A 597 -13.25 -0.13 0.54
C VAL A 597 -12.80 0.99 1.49
N SER A 598 -11.53 1.42 1.37
CA SER A 598 -10.93 2.51 2.14
C SER A 598 -10.52 3.67 1.23
N THR A 599 -10.86 4.90 1.62
CA THR A 599 -10.19 6.09 1.07
C THR A 599 -8.71 6.01 1.44
N GLN A 600 -7.82 6.25 0.48
CA GLN A 600 -6.37 6.11 0.71
C GLN A 600 -5.57 6.97 -0.24
N ASN A 601 -4.34 7.29 0.17
CA ASN A 601 -3.35 7.82 -0.75
C ASN A 601 -2.80 6.69 -1.65
N VAL A 602 -2.60 7.02 -2.92
CA VAL A 602 -2.06 6.14 -3.97
C VAL A 602 -1.04 6.90 -4.79
N SER A 603 -0.15 6.21 -5.52
CA SER A 603 0.80 6.92 -6.38
C SER A 603 0.14 7.57 -7.58
N ALA A 604 -0.83 6.89 -8.22
CA ALA A 604 -1.60 7.46 -9.32
C ALA A 604 -3.09 7.09 -9.29
N VAL A 605 -3.89 7.94 -9.94
CA VAL A 605 -5.32 7.73 -10.24
C VAL A 605 -5.54 7.96 -11.72
N THR A 606 -6.53 7.29 -12.33
CA THR A 606 -6.68 7.36 -13.79
C THR A 606 -7.46 8.59 -14.25
N ALA A 607 -7.01 9.21 -15.36
CA ALA A 607 -7.70 10.35 -15.97
C ALA A 607 -9.05 10.01 -16.62
N ALA A 608 -9.48 8.73 -16.61
CA ALA A 608 -10.83 8.37 -16.99
C ALA A 608 -11.91 8.97 -16.04
N CYS A 609 -11.56 9.24 -14.78
CA CYS A 609 -12.32 10.10 -13.87
C CYS A 609 -11.40 10.63 -12.75
N LEU A 610 -10.79 11.78 -13.00
CA LEU A 610 -9.82 12.45 -12.11
C LEU A 610 -10.28 13.88 -11.82
N LEU A 611 -10.46 14.22 -10.54
CA LEU A 611 -10.71 15.59 -10.09
C LEU A 611 -9.45 16.19 -9.48
N ILE A 612 -9.11 17.43 -9.82
CA ILE A 612 -8.01 18.17 -9.19
C ILE A 612 -8.33 19.66 -9.11
N ARG A 613 -7.74 20.39 -8.14
CA ARG A 613 -7.83 21.85 -8.10
C ARG A 613 -7.04 22.46 -9.27
N ARG A 614 -7.64 23.42 -9.98
CA ARG A 614 -7.05 24.03 -11.19
C ARG A 614 -5.66 24.61 -10.94
N SER A 615 -5.46 25.24 -9.77
CA SER A 615 -4.15 25.79 -9.40
C SER A 615 -3.03 24.74 -9.39
N ILE A 616 -3.32 23.51 -8.96
CA ILE A 616 -2.35 22.40 -8.92
C ILE A 616 -2.11 21.86 -10.34
N TYR A 617 -3.17 21.76 -11.15
CA TYR A 617 -3.06 21.39 -12.57
C TYR A 617 -2.16 22.37 -13.34
N ASP A 618 -2.37 23.67 -13.13
CA ASP A 618 -1.59 24.74 -13.76
C ASP A 618 -0.13 24.76 -13.24
N GLU A 619 0.07 24.55 -11.93
CA GLU A 619 1.39 24.47 -11.27
C GLU A 619 2.28 23.36 -11.85
N VAL A 620 1.72 22.16 -12.05
CA VAL A 620 2.48 21.04 -12.65
C VAL A 620 2.52 21.06 -14.18
N HIS A 621 1.89 22.06 -14.81
CA HIS A 621 1.80 22.26 -16.26
C HIS A 621 0.94 21.22 -17.02
N GLY A 622 -0.16 20.76 -16.41
CA GLY A 622 -1.17 19.91 -17.08
C GLY A 622 -0.69 18.50 -17.43
N LEU A 623 -1.38 17.84 -18.35
CA LEU A 623 -0.96 16.51 -18.85
C LEU A 623 0.19 16.65 -19.85
N ASP A 624 1.14 15.72 -19.82
CA ASP A 624 2.28 15.75 -20.75
C ASP A 624 1.84 15.31 -22.16
N GLU A 625 2.06 16.16 -23.16
CA GLU A 625 1.60 15.94 -24.53
C GLU A 625 2.47 14.93 -25.31
N GLU A 626 3.63 14.51 -24.78
CA GLU A 626 4.37 13.37 -25.34
C GLU A 626 3.67 12.02 -25.05
N LEU A 627 2.86 11.95 -23.98
CA LEU A 627 2.11 10.76 -23.55
C LEU A 627 0.67 10.76 -24.11
N ALA A 628 0.56 10.64 -25.43
CA ALA A 628 -0.69 10.83 -26.16
C ALA A 628 -1.86 9.89 -25.77
N VAL A 629 -1.61 8.69 -25.23
CA VAL A 629 -2.65 7.69 -24.92
C VAL A 629 -2.41 6.95 -23.60
N ALA A 630 -1.20 6.48 -23.33
CA ALA A 630 -0.88 5.70 -22.12
C ALA A 630 -0.03 6.51 -21.13
N PHE A 631 -0.17 6.20 -19.84
CA PHE A 631 0.62 6.74 -18.72
C PHE A 631 0.60 8.26 -18.51
N ASN A 632 -0.14 9.06 -19.28
CA ASN A 632 -0.29 10.50 -19.05
C ASN A 632 -0.82 10.82 -17.64
N ASP A 633 -1.77 10.02 -17.14
CA ASP A 633 -2.33 10.11 -15.81
C ASP A 633 -1.32 9.69 -14.72
N VAL A 634 -0.51 8.66 -14.98
CA VAL A 634 0.59 8.21 -14.11
C VAL A 634 1.68 9.29 -13.98
N ASP A 635 2.19 9.79 -15.11
CA ASP A 635 3.18 10.88 -15.15
C ASP A 635 2.69 12.14 -14.43
N PHE A 636 1.46 12.54 -14.72
CA PHE A 636 0.80 13.67 -14.07
C PHE A 636 0.71 13.47 -12.55
N CYS A 637 0.26 12.30 -12.10
CA CYS A 637 0.16 11.99 -10.68
C CYS A 637 1.54 11.98 -9.99
N ILE A 638 2.61 11.50 -10.65
CA ILE A 638 3.97 11.58 -10.10
C ILE A 638 4.42 13.05 -9.99
N ARG A 639 4.14 13.90 -10.99
CA ARG A 639 4.45 15.34 -10.91
C ARG A 639 3.68 16.05 -9.79
N VAL A 640 2.38 15.78 -9.65
CA VAL A 640 1.55 16.27 -8.53
C VAL A 640 2.13 15.84 -7.18
N ARG A 641 2.63 14.61 -7.07
CA ARG A 641 3.31 14.13 -5.85
C ARG A 641 4.63 14.84 -5.59
N ASN A 642 5.45 15.06 -6.61
CA ASN A 642 6.73 15.74 -6.49
C ASN A 642 6.59 17.24 -6.17
N ALA A 643 5.43 17.86 -6.46
CA ALA A 643 5.05 19.20 -6.00
C ALA A 643 4.58 19.24 -4.52
N GLY A 644 4.58 18.10 -3.81
CA GLY A 644 4.25 18.02 -2.39
C GLY A 644 2.77 17.70 -2.09
N TYR A 645 1.97 17.39 -3.11
CA TYR A 645 0.57 16.98 -2.93
C TYR A 645 0.43 15.45 -2.84
N ARG A 646 -0.68 14.98 -2.27
CA ARG A 646 -0.99 13.55 -2.14
C ARG A 646 -2.16 13.20 -3.04
N ASN A 647 -1.98 12.26 -3.96
CA ASN A 647 -3.08 11.74 -4.75
C ASN A 647 -3.94 10.81 -3.87
N VAL A 648 -5.25 10.83 -4.07
CA VAL A 648 -6.23 10.11 -3.23
C VAL A 648 -7.16 9.30 -4.12
N TRP A 649 -7.40 8.04 -3.78
CA TRP A 649 -8.47 7.25 -4.36
C TRP A 649 -9.61 7.09 -3.34
N THR A 650 -10.86 7.27 -3.78
CA THR A 650 -12.05 7.05 -2.94
C THR A 650 -12.94 5.93 -3.47
N PRO A 651 -13.33 4.94 -2.63
CA PRO A 651 -14.30 3.91 -2.97
C PRO A 651 -15.74 4.45 -3.04
N HIS A 652 -15.98 5.71 -2.70
CA HIS A 652 -17.31 6.25 -2.45
C HIS A 652 -17.87 7.13 -3.58
N ALA A 653 -17.02 7.57 -4.52
CA ALA A 653 -17.45 8.10 -5.81
C ALA A 653 -17.48 6.96 -6.82
N GLU A 654 -18.61 6.27 -6.97
CA GLU A 654 -18.74 5.10 -7.86
C GLU A 654 -19.32 5.49 -9.23
N LEU A 655 -18.65 5.05 -10.30
CA LEU A 655 -19.09 5.20 -11.70
C LEU A 655 -18.80 3.90 -12.47
N TYR A 656 -19.52 3.63 -13.57
CA TYR A 656 -19.12 2.63 -14.56
C TYR A 656 -18.21 3.25 -15.61
N HIS A 657 -17.30 2.45 -16.16
CA HIS A 657 -16.50 2.81 -17.34
C HIS A 657 -16.67 1.70 -18.38
N HIS A 658 -17.29 2.03 -19.51
CA HIS A 658 -17.68 1.08 -20.57
C HIS A 658 -16.52 0.78 -21.55
N GLU A 659 -15.32 0.63 -20.98
CA GLU A 659 -14.01 0.58 -21.63
C GLU A 659 -13.96 -0.24 -22.93
N SER A 660 -13.20 0.25 -23.91
CA SER A 660 -12.98 -0.35 -25.25
C SER A 660 -14.16 -0.33 -26.21
N ALA A 661 -15.30 0.28 -25.87
CA ALA A 661 -16.44 0.43 -26.77
C ALA A 661 -16.15 1.25 -28.05
N THR A 662 -15.14 2.14 -28.03
CA THR A 662 -14.72 2.96 -29.19
C THR A 662 -13.35 2.62 -29.76
N ARG A 663 -12.39 2.15 -28.94
CA ARG A 663 -10.96 2.02 -29.32
C ARG A 663 -10.62 0.79 -30.15
N GLY A 664 -11.45 -0.26 -30.12
CA GLY A 664 -11.11 -1.57 -30.67
C GLY A 664 -9.89 -2.21 -29.98
N THR A 665 -9.41 -3.36 -30.49
CA THR A 665 -8.25 -4.04 -29.90
C THR A 665 -6.95 -3.26 -30.16
N ASP A 666 -6.02 -3.29 -29.20
CA ASP A 666 -4.73 -2.59 -29.29
C ASP A 666 -3.64 -3.40 -30.04
N LEU A 667 -4.06 -4.33 -30.91
CA LEU A 667 -3.20 -5.32 -31.57
C LEU A 667 -2.55 -4.84 -32.88
N SER A 668 -2.86 -3.63 -33.35
CA SER A 668 -2.21 -3.06 -34.55
C SER A 668 -0.74 -2.68 -34.27
N PRO A 669 0.20 -2.93 -35.20
CA PRO A 669 1.62 -2.62 -35.00
C PRO A 669 1.91 -1.17 -34.59
N GLU A 670 1.14 -0.21 -35.11
CA GLU A 670 1.28 1.23 -34.81
C GLU A 670 0.96 1.56 -33.35
N LYS A 671 -0.18 1.07 -32.83
CA LYS A 671 -0.54 1.20 -31.41
C LYS A 671 0.49 0.55 -30.50
N ALA A 672 0.97 -0.66 -30.86
CA ALA A 672 2.01 -1.35 -30.10
C ALA A 672 3.35 -0.60 -30.12
N GLN A 673 3.71 0.03 -31.25
CA GLN A 673 4.90 0.86 -31.35
C GLN A 673 4.79 2.13 -30.50
N ARG A 674 3.64 2.84 -30.55
CA ARG A 674 3.39 3.99 -29.67
C ARG A 674 3.48 3.61 -28.20
N PHE A 675 2.80 2.54 -27.80
CA PHE A 675 2.83 2.07 -26.40
C PHE A 675 4.26 1.75 -25.93
N ARG A 676 5.12 1.18 -26.79
CA ARG A 676 6.55 1.02 -26.49
C ARG A 676 7.31 2.34 -26.34
N GLN A 677 6.98 3.38 -27.11
CA GLN A 677 7.59 4.71 -26.91
C GLN A 677 7.12 5.35 -25.60
N GLU A 678 5.83 5.23 -25.25
CA GLU A 678 5.26 5.72 -23.99
C GLU A 678 5.87 4.99 -22.77
N ILE A 679 6.17 3.69 -22.87
CA ILE A 679 6.97 2.95 -21.86
C ILE A 679 8.39 3.53 -21.75
N LEU A 680 9.11 3.66 -22.87
CA LEU A 680 10.50 4.15 -22.88
C LEU A 680 10.59 5.58 -22.32
N PHE A 681 9.60 6.44 -22.59
CA PHE A 681 9.51 7.78 -22.00
C PHE A 681 9.41 7.70 -20.47
N MET A 682 8.52 6.86 -19.94
CA MET A 682 8.35 6.69 -18.49
C MET A 682 9.62 6.12 -17.84
N GLU A 683 10.25 5.12 -18.45
CA GLU A 683 11.51 4.53 -17.98
C GLU A 683 12.65 5.55 -17.97
N GLN A 684 12.78 6.38 -19.02
CA GLN A 684 13.81 7.42 -19.12
C GLN A 684 13.58 8.58 -18.14
N ARG A 685 12.33 9.00 -17.94
CA ARG A 685 11.98 10.14 -17.09
C ARG A 685 12.03 9.80 -15.60
N TRP A 686 11.51 8.63 -15.22
CA TRP A 686 11.27 8.28 -13.81
C TRP A 686 12.23 7.21 -13.28
N GLY A 687 12.81 6.38 -14.16
CA GLY A 687 13.86 5.42 -13.81
C GLY A 687 13.52 4.56 -12.59
N THR A 688 14.37 4.58 -11.57
CA THR A 688 14.21 3.80 -10.34
C THR A 688 12.98 4.19 -9.51
N ALA A 689 12.45 5.42 -9.67
CA ALA A 689 11.27 5.86 -8.93
C ALA A 689 9.99 5.08 -9.31
N LEU A 690 9.97 4.40 -10.46
CA LEU A 690 8.87 3.51 -10.83
C LEU A 690 8.81 2.26 -9.94
N PHE A 691 9.92 1.81 -9.34
CA PHE A 691 9.96 0.58 -8.55
C PHE A 691 9.80 0.81 -7.04
N ASN A 692 9.80 2.09 -6.62
CA ASN A 692 9.72 2.56 -5.24
C ASN A 692 8.41 3.33 -5.02
N ASP A 693 7.29 2.59 -4.97
CA ASP A 693 5.96 3.17 -4.74
C ASP A 693 5.63 3.23 -3.23
N PRO A 694 5.45 4.42 -2.63
CA PRO A 694 5.14 4.53 -1.20
C PRO A 694 3.80 3.88 -0.82
N ALA A 695 2.85 3.77 -1.74
CA ALA A 695 1.56 3.13 -1.49
C ALA A 695 1.59 1.59 -1.69
N TYR A 696 2.74 1.00 -2.04
CA TYR A 696 2.90 -0.44 -2.32
C TYR A 696 4.20 -1.03 -1.74
N ASN A 697 4.05 -1.87 -0.71
CA ASN A 697 5.17 -2.40 0.07
C ASN A 697 6.25 -3.13 -0.78
N PRO A 698 7.55 -2.95 -0.48
CA PRO A 698 8.65 -3.58 -1.22
C PRO A 698 8.68 -5.11 -1.17
N ASN A 699 8.07 -5.73 -0.16
CA ASN A 699 7.95 -7.20 -0.03
C ASN A 699 6.87 -7.81 -0.96
N LEU A 700 6.05 -6.97 -1.62
CA LEU A 700 4.98 -7.40 -2.53
C LEU A 700 5.42 -7.34 -3.99
N THR A 701 4.95 -8.29 -4.81
CA THR A 701 5.37 -8.45 -6.20
C THR A 701 4.91 -7.30 -7.11
N LEU A 702 5.78 -6.95 -8.07
CA LEU A 702 5.42 -6.11 -9.23
C LEU A 702 5.11 -6.95 -10.49
N ASP A 703 5.29 -8.27 -10.43
CA ASP A 703 4.94 -9.16 -11.53
C ASP A 703 3.41 -9.28 -11.67
N ALA A 704 2.87 -8.68 -12.72
CA ALA A 704 1.45 -8.73 -13.08
C ALA A 704 0.96 -10.11 -13.54
N SER A 705 1.85 -11.13 -13.66
CA SER A 705 1.47 -12.52 -13.87
C SER A 705 0.96 -13.22 -12.59
N LYS A 706 1.37 -12.70 -11.42
CA LYS A 706 0.84 -13.11 -10.10
C LYS A 706 -0.46 -12.38 -9.77
N HIS A 707 -1.17 -12.83 -8.73
CA HIS A 707 -2.29 -12.03 -8.21
C HIS A 707 -1.76 -10.73 -7.57
N ALA A 708 -2.59 -9.68 -7.57
CA ALA A 708 -2.24 -8.43 -6.90
C ALA A 708 -1.93 -8.68 -5.41
N PHE A 709 -0.95 -7.94 -4.87
CA PHE A 709 -0.49 -8.08 -3.48
C PHE A 709 0.02 -9.49 -3.10
N ALA A 710 0.42 -10.33 -4.06
CA ALA A 710 1.22 -11.52 -3.78
C ALA A 710 2.62 -11.15 -3.27
N LEU A 711 3.26 -12.07 -2.55
CA LEU A 711 4.65 -11.95 -2.13
C LEU A 711 5.59 -11.83 -3.34
N ALA A 712 6.56 -10.92 -3.24
CA ALA A 712 7.65 -10.83 -4.19
C ALA A 712 8.49 -12.11 -4.17
N ASP A 713 9.00 -12.54 -5.33
CA ASP A 713 9.98 -13.65 -5.36
C ASP A 713 11.29 -13.24 -4.70
N GLU A 714 11.60 -11.95 -4.66
CA GLU A 714 12.71 -11.30 -3.96
C GLU A 714 12.23 -9.90 -3.51
N PRO A 715 12.29 -9.55 -2.21
CA PRO A 715 11.91 -8.21 -1.73
C PRO A 715 12.75 -7.09 -2.36
N ARG A 716 12.16 -5.91 -2.56
CA ARG A 716 12.86 -4.71 -3.06
C ARG A 716 13.61 -3.93 -1.97
N ILE A 717 13.99 -4.59 -0.88
CA ILE A 717 14.71 -4.03 0.28
C ILE A 717 15.78 -5.02 0.74
N GLY A 718 16.86 -4.52 1.32
CA GLY A 718 17.79 -5.34 2.10
C GLY A 718 17.05 -5.94 3.30
N GLN A 719 17.37 -7.18 3.68
CA GLN A 719 16.68 -7.85 4.80
C GLN A 719 17.16 -7.35 6.14
N PHE A 720 18.48 -7.20 6.28
CA PHE A 720 19.18 -6.92 7.53
C PHE A 720 20.38 -5.97 7.32
N ASP A 721 20.52 -5.42 6.11
CA ASP A 721 21.62 -4.58 5.62
C ASP A 721 21.36 -3.08 5.86
#